data_AF-A0A8S4QF06-F1
#
_entry.id   AF-A0A8S4QF06-F1
#
_cell.length_a   1.000
_cell.length_b   1.000
_cell.length_c   1.000
_cell.angle_alpha   90.00
_cell.angle_beta   90.00
_cell.angle_gamma   90.00
#
_symmetry.space_group_name_H-M   'P 1'
#
loop_
_entity.id
_entity.type
_entity.pdbx_description
1 polymer ?
#
loop_
_entity_poly.entity_id
_entity_poly.type
_entity_poly.pdbx_seq_one_letter_code
_entity_poly.pdbx_strand_id
1 'polypeptide(L)'
;MGKSAQLGLHVWLPDAMEGPTPVSALIHAATMVTAGIFLVAKCSPLFELSNVARELIVIVGALTAFFAATVAITQNDIKKIIAYSTCSQLGYMFMACGLSAYNVAIFHLMTHAFFKALLFLGAGNVIHAMHHEQNIQKMGNCWKKIPCTYTLMWIGSLALSGIFPFAGFYSKDLIIEHAYSTDSFAFVISLVVAFFTAFYSWRLLLLVFHSQKQSKINIHEAPKIMLIPLLILAFGSVFSGIWGANILNITSNAFWKSSLVMIDEHGVHNFFIKLLPTLASLSGIALACLIYQYQVIRQIKSKFLLKFLQNKWYFDEVYEFVIIAPIRFISRLLWKFDVKAIDSFGPNGVVRADKVILEGFRIYHYKEVPSTNKEALGLIEKGISNETVIIADKQTEGRGRTGKSWISPEGNLYASLIINQEKDVSKLTELTFVTALAVGNTLLSLNFLNNQTHCGVIPVRDTGIHTFSSGSQCQSTGMTRDQFINDLNLQHKWPNDILIDGKKISGILVEKKSNSNWLIIGIGINVNHAPLPGTTCISNYGESVSNMDLLKELIINFNKLRKQWLFDGFYAIREMWLKKAFKMNEQISVKLADKLYEGIFADIDKSGKLVLQQKDGSLIYFDAVSEAIVLPNNQKPIRVGGMIVENSVIRSESEVIFQMTDFNKSVMVKYQGILPPMFSEKSGVVVQGKMFDNGTFLADTVFAKHDENYKPKVLK
;
A
#
# COMPACT_ATOMS: atom_id res chain seq x y z
N MET A 1 -23.67 -31.17 0.88
CA MET A 1 -22.27 -31.63 0.67
C MET A 1 -21.24 -30.75 1.40
N GLY A 2 -21.05 -29.47 1.05
CA GLY A 2 -19.95 -28.65 1.60
C GLY A 2 -19.95 -28.45 3.13
N LYS A 3 -21.09 -28.08 3.72
CA LYS A 3 -21.19 -27.86 5.19
C LYS A 3 -20.96 -29.11 6.02
N SER A 4 -21.43 -30.28 5.57
CA SER A 4 -21.18 -31.57 6.23
C SER A 4 -19.88 -32.23 5.78
N ALA A 5 -18.95 -31.46 5.20
CA ALA A 5 -17.62 -31.90 4.80
C ALA A 5 -17.61 -33.23 4.02
N GLN A 6 -18.54 -33.38 3.07
CA GLN A 6 -18.58 -34.58 2.23
C GLN A 6 -17.43 -34.59 1.22
N LEU A 7 -17.14 -35.76 0.64
CA LEU A 7 -16.06 -35.95 -0.33
C LEU A 7 -16.11 -34.88 -1.45
N GLY A 8 -14.93 -34.39 -1.85
CA GLY A 8 -14.77 -33.25 -2.77
C GLY A 8 -14.79 -31.87 -2.11
N LEU A 9 -15.49 -31.69 -0.98
CA LEU A 9 -15.60 -30.40 -0.27
C LEU A 9 -15.23 -30.51 1.23
N HIS A 10 -14.45 -31.51 1.60
CA HIS A 10 -14.09 -31.83 2.99
C HIS A 10 -12.80 -31.13 3.48
N VAL A 11 -11.99 -30.57 2.57
CA VAL A 11 -10.61 -30.10 2.82
C VAL A 11 -10.53 -29.07 3.95
N TRP A 12 -11.57 -28.26 4.14
CA TRP A 12 -11.59 -27.22 5.19
C TRP A 12 -11.68 -27.79 6.62
N LEU A 13 -12.24 -29.00 6.80
CA LEU A 13 -12.60 -29.51 8.12
C LEU A 13 -11.37 -29.90 8.97
N PRO A 14 -10.35 -30.58 8.43
CA PRO A 14 -9.09 -30.82 9.15
C PRO A 14 -8.32 -29.53 9.46
N ASP A 15 -8.38 -28.53 8.58
CA ASP A 15 -7.68 -27.25 8.76
C ASP A 15 -8.37 -26.35 9.79
N ALA A 16 -9.69 -26.51 9.97
CA ALA A 16 -10.42 -25.87 11.07
C ALA A 16 -9.89 -26.29 12.47
N MET A 17 -9.08 -27.36 12.55
CA MET A 17 -8.42 -27.79 13.78
C MET A 17 -7.26 -26.92 14.22
N GLU A 18 -6.81 -25.96 13.42
CA GLU A 18 -5.87 -24.94 13.89
C GLU A 18 -6.51 -24.01 14.96
N GLY A 19 -7.84 -23.93 14.99
CA GLY A 19 -8.58 -23.13 15.96
C GLY A 19 -8.54 -23.67 17.41
N PRO A 20 -9.02 -22.86 18.38
CA PRO A 20 -9.14 -23.28 19.77
C PRO A 20 -10.08 -24.48 19.94
N THR A 21 -9.71 -25.42 20.82
CA THR A 21 -10.44 -26.68 20.99
C THR A 21 -11.93 -26.52 21.36
N PRO A 22 -12.35 -25.55 22.20
CA PRO A 22 -13.78 -25.32 22.45
C PRO A 22 -14.56 -24.94 21.19
N VAL A 23 -13.94 -24.19 20.27
CA VAL A 23 -14.54 -23.82 18.98
C VAL A 23 -14.65 -25.07 18.09
N SER A 24 -13.62 -25.91 18.05
CA SER A 24 -13.67 -27.20 17.35
C SER A 24 -14.80 -28.08 17.87
N ALA A 25 -15.00 -28.18 19.20
CA ALA A 25 -16.11 -28.92 19.78
C ALA A 25 -17.46 -28.38 19.30
N LEU A 26 -17.67 -27.05 19.31
CA LEU A 26 -18.92 -26.42 18.87
C LEU A 26 -19.20 -26.66 17.37
N ILE A 27 -18.21 -26.42 16.51
CA ILE A 27 -18.35 -26.53 15.05
C ILE A 27 -18.66 -27.97 14.62
N HIS A 28 -18.03 -28.96 15.26
CA HIS A 28 -18.10 -30.36 14.87
C HIS A 28 -19.22 -31.14 15.55
N ALA A 29 -19.69 -30.70 16.71
CA ALA A 29 -20.78 -31.36 17.42
C ALA A 29 -22.15 -30.73 17.12
N ALA A 30 -22.24 -29.39 17.03
CA ALA A 30 -23.53 -28.71 17.14
C ALA A 30 -23.93 -27.91 15.89
N THR A 31 -23.03 -27.12 15.28
CA THR A 31 -23.46 -26.03 14.37
C THR A 31 -23.21 -26.31 12.89
N MET A 32 -21.95 -26.30 12.46
CA MET A 32 -21.64 -26.16 11.04
C MET A 32 -21.85 -27.46 10.27
N VAL A 33 -21.38 -28.57 10.84
CA VAL A 33 -21.38 -29.85 10.14
C VAL A 33 -22.74 -30.54 10.17
N THR A 34 -23.54 -30.25 11.18
CA THR A 34 -24.89 -30.79 11.39
C THR A 34 -25.92 -30.14 10.46
N ALA A 35 -25.72 -28.86 10.12
CA ALA A 35 -26.62 -28.09 9.26
C ALA A 35 -26.86 -28.75 7.89
N GLY A 36 -25.85 -29.40 7.31
CA GLY A 36 -26.02 -30.07 6.03
C GLY A 36 -26.85 -31.35 6.11
N ILE A 37 -26.73 -32.14 7.19
CA ILE A 37 -27.56 -33.33 7.41
C ILE A 37 -29.01 -32.91 7.69
N PHE A 38 -29.18 -31.90 8.55
CA PHE A 38 -30.50 -31.35 8.87
C PHE A 38 -31.22 -30.83 7.62
N LEU A 39 -30.52 -30.11 6.74
CA LEU A 39 -31.11 -29.61 5.50
C LEU A 39 -31.54 -30.76 4.57
N VAL A 40 -30.73 -31.80 4.40
CA VAL A 40 -31.11 -32.96 3.57
C VAL A 40 -32.33 -33.67 4.15
N ALA A 41 -32.37 -33.89 5.47
CA ALA A 41 -33.52 -34.50 6.14
C ALA A 41 -34.78 -33.63 5.99
N LYS A 42 -34.68 -32.31 6.15
CA LYS A 42 -35.81 -31.40 5.94
C LYS A 42 -36.30 -31.36 4.49
N CYS A 43 -35.39 -31.54 3.54
CA CYS A 43 -35.71 -31.66 2.13
C CYS A 43 -36.09 -33.10 1.71
N SER A 44 -36.37 -34.02 2.65
CA SER A 44 -36.79 -35.39 2.33
C SER A 44 -37.92 -35.45 1.30
N PRO A 45 -38.97 -34.58 1.32
CA PRO A 45 -40.03 -34.64 0.32
C PRO A 45 -39.53 -34.39 -1.11
N LEU A 46 -38.43 -33.64 -1.27
CA LEU A 46 -37.82 -33.37 -2.57
C LEU A 46 -36.93 -34.52 -3.02
N PHE A 47 -36.14 -35.10 -2.10
CA PHE A 47 -35.24 -36.20 -2.42
C PHE A 47 -35.98 -37.50 -2.73
N GLU A 48 -37.12 -37.75 -2.09
CA GLU A 48 -37.96 -38.92 -2.41
C GLU A 48 -38.59 -38.88 -3.81
N LEU A 49 -38.61 -37.72 -4.47
CA LEU A 49 -39.08 -37.62 -5.87
C LEU A 49 -38.02 -38.02 -6.89
N SER A 50 -36.75 -38.20 -6.49
CA SER A 50 -35.65 -38.49 -7.42
C SER A 50 -34.71 -39.59 -6.89
N ASN A 51 -34.83 -40.78 -7.46
CA ASN A 51 -33.93 -41.90 -7.17
C ASN A 51 -32.46 -41.54 -7.45
N VAL A 52 -32.18 -40.83 -8.55
CA VAL A 52 -30.82 -40.40 -8.92
C VAL A 52 -30.19 -39.51 -7.83
N ALA A 53 -30.97 -38.57 -7.27
CA ALA A 53 -30.48 -37.70 -6.22
C ALA A 53 -30.16 -38.48 -4.94
N ARG A 54 -31.01 -39.45 -4.58
CA ARG A 54 -30.81 -40.33 -3.42
C ARG A 54 -29.61 -41.25 -3.58
N GLU A 55 -29.46 -41.92 -4.73
CA GLU A 55 -28.30 -42.77 -5.04
C GLU A 55 -26.99 -41.99 -4.95
N LEU A 56 -26.97 -40.76 -5.47
CA LEU A 56 -25.81 -39.88 -5.36
C LEU A 56 -25.48 -39.56 -3.88
N ILE A 57 -26.50 -39.33 -3.06
CA ILE A 57 -26.32 -39.13 -1.61
C ILE A 57 -25.73 -40.38 -0.94
N VAL A 58 -26.22 -41.58 -1.28
CA VAL A 58 -25.69 -42.86 -0.76
C VAL A 58 -24.22 -43.02 -1.14
N ILE A 59 -23.89 -42.87 -2.44
CA ILE A 59 -22.53 -43.04 -2.95
C ILE A 59 -21.57 -42.04 -2.30
N VAL A 60 -21.94 -40.75 -2.28
CA VAL A 60 -21.12 -39.70 -1.68
C VAL A 60 -20.93 -39.94 -0.18
N GLY A 61 -22.00 -40.30 0.53
CA GLY A 61 -21.94 -40.58 1.98
C GLY A 61 -21.05 -41.77 2.30
N ALA A 62 -21.23 -42.89 1.60
CA ALA A 62 -20.44 -44.11 1.77
C ALA A 62 -18.95 -43.89 1.47
N LEU A 63 -18.64 -43.22 0.34
CA LEU A 63 -17.26 -42.91 -0.01
C LEU A 63 -16.61 -41.92 0.97
N THR A 64 -17.36 -40.92 1.44
CA THR A 64 -16.89 -39.99 2.49
C THR A 64 -16.57 -40.75 3.78
N ALA A 65 -17.47 -41.65 4.21
CA ALA A 65 -17.32 -42.45 5.41
C ALA A 65 -16.04 -43.29 5.37
N PHE A 66 -15.82 -43.98 4.25
CA PHE A 66 -14.63 -44.81 3.99
C PHE A 66 -13.35 -44.00 3.88
N PHE A 67 -13.35 -42.95 3.06
CA PHE A 67 -12.23 -42.03 2.91
C PHE A 67 -11.74 -41.51 4.27
N ALA A 68 -12.64 -40.89 5.04
CA ALA A 68 -12.27 -40.26 6.29
C ALA A 68 -11.79 -41.25 7.35
N ALA A 69 -12.40 -42.46 7.39
CA ALA A 69 -11.97 -43.51 8.31
C ALA A 69 -10.56 -44.02 8.00
N THR A 70 -10.23 -44.23 6.72
CA THR A 70 -8.87 -44.69 6.34
C THR A 70 -7.80 -43.64 6.60
N VAL A 71 -8.10 -42.36 6.37
CA VAL A 71 -7.18 -41.24 6.67
C VAL A 71 -6.94 -41.10 8.17
N ALA A 72 -8.00 -41.20 9.00
CA ALA A 72 -7.89 -41.08 10.47
C ALA A 72 -6.92 -42.09 11.12
N ILE A 73 -6.71 -43.25 10.49
CA ILE A 73 -5.80 -44.29 10.96
C ILE A 73 -4.34 -43.83 10.98
N THR A 74 -3.93 -43.00 10.02
CA THR A 74 -2.52 -42.63 9.82
C THR A 74 -2.19 -41.22 10.29
N GLN A 75 -3.21 -40.43 10.67
CA GLN A 75 -3.00 -39.10 11.25
C GLN A 75 -2.32 -39.18 12.62
N ASN A 76 -1.49 -38.19 12.93
CA ASN A 76 -0.76 -38.12 14.20
C ASN A 76 -1.24 -37.00 15.13
N ASP A 77 -2.06 -36.08 14.62
CA ASP A 77 -2.62 -34.99 15.41
C ASP A 77 -3.93 -35.44 16.06
N ILE A 78 -4.04 -35.27 17.39
CA ILE A 78 -5.21 -35.69 18.17
C ILE A 78 -6.52 -35.03 17.67
N LYS A 79 -6.50 -33.73 17.34
CA LYS A 79 -7.69 -33.01 16.86
C LYS A 79 -8.04 -33.44 15.44
N LYS A 80 -7.06 -33.60 14.55
CA LYS A 80 -7.30 -34.04 13.16
C LYS A 80 -7.87 -35.46 13.11
N ILE A 81 -7.43 -36.38 13.97
CA ILE A 81 -8.03 -37.72 14.09
C ILE A 81 -9.53 -37.60 14.44
N ILE A 82 -9.86 -36.78 15.43
CA ILE A 82 -11.26 -36.59 15.85
C ILE A 82 -12.07 -35.85 14.75
N ALA A 83 -11.46 -34.91 14.02
CA ALA A 83 -12.10 -34.25 12.88
C ALA A 83 -12.43 -35.23 11.74
N TYR A 84 -11.49 -36.08 11.33
CA TYR A 84 -11.76 -37.11 10.33
C TYR A 84 -12.77 -38.14 10.81
N SER A 85 -12.75 -38.49 12.09
CA SER A 85 -13.80 -39.32 12.68
C SER A 85 -15.18 -38.65 12.64
N THR A 86 -15.25 -37.32 12.57
CA THR A 86 -16.51 -36.57 12.41
C THR A 86 -16.97 -36.59 10.95
N CYS A 87 -16.05 -36.34 10.02
CA CYS A 87 -16.30 -36.49 8.58
C CYS A 87 -16.84 -37.88 8.24
N SER A 88 -16.27 -38.93 8.85
CA SER A 88 -16.73 -40.31 8.66
C SER A 88 -18.16 -40.55 9.17
N GLN A 89 -18.50 -40.05 10.37
CA GLN A 89 -19.84 -40.19 10.96
C GLN A 89 -20.90 -39.38 10.22
N LEU A 90 -20.54 -38.20 9.72
CA LEU A 90 -21.43 -37.43 8.83
C LEU A 90 -21.65 -38.15 7.50
N GLY A 91 -20.64 -38.88 6.99
CA GLY A 91 -20.80 -39.78 5.85
C GLY A 91 -21.87 -40.85 6.09
N TYR A 92 -21.86 -41.50 7.26
CA TYR A 92 -22.94 -42.42 7.67
C TYR A 92 -24.31 -41.77 7.67
N MET A 93 -24.43 -40.59 8.30
CA MET A 93 -25.70 -39.87 8.39
C MET A 93 -26.19 -39.44 7.00
N PHE A 94 -25.27 -38.98 6.13
CA PHE A 94 -25.60 -38.59 4.77
C PHE A 94 -26.08 -39.79 3.96
N MET A 95 -25.38 -40.92 4.05
CA MET A 95 -25.78 -42.18 3.44
C MET A 95 -27.14 -42.66 3.95
N ALA A 96 -27.40 -42.59 5.26
CA ALA A 96 -28.70 -42.92 5.84
C ALA A 96 -29.84 -42.09 5.25
N CYS A 97 -29.65 -40.78 5.05
CA CYS A 97 -30.61 -39.94 4.34
C CYS A 97 -30.87 -40.43 2.90
N GLY A 98 -29.83 -40.87 2.17
CA GLY A 98 -29.99 -41.41 0.81
C GLY A 98 -30.78 -42.73 0.78
N LEU A 99 -30.65 -43.54 1.82
CA LEU A 99 -31.42 -44.77 2.03
C LEU A 99 -32.86 -44.54 2.53
N SER A 100 -33.33 -43.29 2.55
CA SER A 100 -34.63 -42.86 3.11
C SER A 100 -34.79 -43.03 4.62
N ALA A 101 -33.70 -43.29 5.36
CA ALA A 101 -33.69 -43.43 6.82
C ALA A 101 -33.37 -42.09 7.52
N TYR A 102 -34.16 -41.04 7.23
CA TYR A 102 -33.89 -39.68 7.72
C TYR A 102 -34.06 -39.54 9.24
N ASN A 103 -35.05 -40.22 9.82
CA ASN A 103 -35.26 -40.30 11.28
C ASN A 103 -34.02 -40.86 12.00
N VAL A 104 -33.45 -41.95 11.48
CA VAL A 104 -32.23 -42.58 12.01
C VAL A 104 -31.03 -41.66 11.86
N ALA A 105 -30.90 -40.98 10.72
CA ALA A 105 -29.82 -40.00 10.50
C ALA A 105 -29.86 -38.85 11.53
N ILE A 106 -31.03 -38.27 11.79
CA ILE A 106 -31.21 -37.20 12.79
C ILE A 106 -31.02 -37.71 14.22
N PHE A 107 -31.47 -38.94 14.50
CA PHE A 107 -31.23 -39.55 15.80
C PHE A 107 -29.73 -39.76 16.06
N HIS A 108 -28.99 -40.29 15.08
CA HIS A 108 -27.55 -40.41 15.19
C HIS A 108 -26.85 -39.05 15.27
N LEU A 109 -27.33 -38.03 14.54
CA LEU A 109 -26.83 -36.65 14.63
C LEU A 109 -26.91 -36.11 16.07
N MET A 110 -28.01 -36.38 16.77
CA MET A 110 -28.21 -35.99 18.16
C MET A 110 -27.24 -36.69 19.10
N THR A 111 -27.14 -38.03 19.05
CA THR A 111 -26.22 -38.75 19.95
C THR A 111 -24.77 -38.40 19.66
N HIS A 112 -24.44 -38.17 18.39
CA HIS A 112 -23.13 -37.71 17.93
C HIS A 112 -22.69 -36.38 18.51
N ALA A 113 -23.61 -35.43 18.69
CA ALA A 113 -23.29 -34.16 19.32
C ALA A 113 -22.69 -34.36 20.73
N PHE A 114 -23.27 -35.26 21.53
CA PHE A 114 -22.76 -35.55 22.88
C PHE A 114 -21.36 -36.16 22.85
N PHE A 115 -21.17 -37.28 22.15
CA PHE A 115 -19.89 -37.99 22.22
C PHE A 115 -18.77 -37.28 21.45
N LYS A 116 -19.06 -36.50 20.40
CA LYS A 116 -18.02 -35.69 19.75
C LYS A 116 -17.61 -34.49 20.57
N ALA A 117 -18.56 -33.77 21.18
CA ALA A 117 -18.21 -32.67 22.07
C ALA A 117 -17.35 -33.19 23.24
N LEU A 118 -17.70 -34.36 23.80
CA LEU A 118 -16.91 -35.03 24.82
C LEU A 118 -15.48 -35.34 24.36
N LEU A 119 -15.32 -35.92 23.16
CA LEU A 119 -14.01 -36.26 22.61
C LEU A 119 -13.16 -35.03 22.30
N PHE A 120 -13.73 -33.98 21.70
CA PHE A 120 -12.99 -32.75 21.40
C PHE A 120 -12.57 -32.02 22.67
N LEU A 121 -13.48 -31.83 23.63
CA LEU A 121 -13.12 -31.15 24.88
C LEU A 121 -12.17 -32.01 25.74
N GLY A 122 -12.34 -33.34 25.73
CA GLY A 122 -11.40 -34.29 26.34
C GLY A 122 -10.00 -34.21 25.72
N ALA A 123 -9.90 -34.15 24.40
CA ALA A 123 -8.63 -33.88 23.72
C ALA A 123 -8.05 -32.51 24.11
N GLY A 124 -8.90 -31.50 24.31
CA GLY A 124 -8.49 -30.19 24.84
C GLY A 124 -7.82 -30.29 26.21
N ASN A 125 -8.39 -31.07 27.13
CA ASN A 125 -7.78 -31.33 28.43
C ASN A 125 -6.43 -32.04 28.30
N VAL A 126 -6.33 -33.04 27.41
CA VAL A 126 -5.06 -33.74 27.13
C VAL A 126 -4.00 -32.76 26.59
N ILE A 127 -4.36 -31.93 25.60
CA ILE A 127 -3.46 -30.93 25.02
C ILE A 127 -2.99 -29.93 26.07
N HIS A 128 -3.90 -29.48 26.95
CA HIS A 128 -3.56 -28.57 28.04
C HIS A 128 -2.59 -29.21 29.03
N ALA A 129 -2.85 -30.45 29.45
CA ALA A 129 -1.99 -31.22 30.35
C ALA A 129 -0.61 -31.55 29.74
N MET A 130 -0.50 -31.56 28.41
CA MET A 130 0.72 -31.84 27.65
C MET A 130 1.42 -30.57 27.11
N HIS A 131 1.16 -29.39 27.69
CA HIS A 131 1.77 -28.11 27.29
C HIS A 131 1.66 -27.83 25.77
N HIS A 132 0.45 -27.98 25.23
CA HIS A 132 0.11 -27.72 23.83
C HIS A 132 0.68 -28.72 22.81
N GLU A 133 1.28 -29.84 23.22
CA GLU A 133 1.64 -30.91 22.30
C GLU A 133 0.37 -31.57 21.75
N GLN A 134 0.27 -31.70 20.41
CA GLN A 134 -0.88 -32.28 19.71
C GLN A 134 -0.54 -33.62 19.04
N ASN A 135 0.75 -33.90 18.85
CA ASN A 135 1.21 -35.13 18.22
C ASN A 135 1.17 -36.31 19.18
N ILE A 136 0.28 -37.26 18.91
CA ILE A 136 0.07 -38.44 19.75
C ILE A 136 1.29 -39.36 19.84
N GLN A 137 2.24 -39.27 18.89
CA GLN A 137 3.47 -40.07 18.93
C GLN A 137 4.48 -39.60 19.98
N LYS A 138 4.30 -38.36 20.48
CA LYS A 138 5.10 -37.75 21.54
C LYS A 138 4.39 -37.79 22.89
N MET A 139 3.12 -38.18 22.91
CA MET A 139 2.34 -38.42 24.12
C MET A 139 2.59 -39.84 24.66
N GLY A 140 2.15 -40.07 25.90
CA GLY A 140 2.21 -41.38 26.52
C GLY A 140 2.14 -41.32 28.04
N ASN A 141 1.82 -42.47 28.63
CA ASN A 141 1.82 -42.73 30.07
C ASN A 141 1.16 -41.65 30.96
N CYS A 142 0.06 -41.04 30.48
CA CYS A 142 -0.62 -39.96 31.19
C CYS A 142 -1.87 -40.40 31.95
N TRP A 143 -2.36 -41.63 31.74
CA TRP A 143 -3.62 -42.11 32.33
C TRP A 143 -3.68 -42.04 33.86
N LYS A 144 -2.55 -42.28 34.55
CA LYS A 144 -2.47 -42.16 36.02
C LYS A 144 -2.52 -40.72 36.51
N LYS A 145 -2.12 -39.76 35.68
CA LYS A 145 -2.00 -38.34 36.03
C LYS A 145 -3.25 -37.54 35.69
N ILE A 146 -3.98 -37.95 34.65
CA ILE A 146 -5.25 -37.35 34.21
C ILE A 146 -6.39 -38.38 34.14
N PRO A 147 -6.71 -39.07 35.27
CA PRO A 147 -7.64 -40.20 35.28
C PRO A 147 -9.07 -39.81 34.91
N CYS A 148 -9.52 -38.59 35.24
CA CYS A 148 -10.89 -38.16 34.94
C CYS A 148 -11.04 -37.93 33.43
N THR A 149 -10.12 -37.18 32.83
CA THR A 149 -10.09 -36.96 31.37
C THR A 149 -9.97 -38.28 30.62
N TYR A 150 -9.15 -39.21 31.11
CA TYR A 150 -9.00 -40.56 30.55
C TYR A 150 -10.32 -41.33 30.50
N THR A 151 -11.03 -41.46 31.63
CA THR A 151 -12.31 -42.18 31.70
C THR A 151 -13.38 -41.53 30.81
N LEU A 152 -13.41 -40.20 30.76
CA LEU A 152 -14.35 -39.45 29.92
C LEU A 152 -14.09 -39.68 28.42
N MET A 153 -12.83 -39.68 27.99
CA MET A 153 -12.48 -40.01 26.61
C MET A 153 -12.79 -41.47 26.24
N TRP A 154 -12.70 -42.40 27.20
CA TRP A 154 -13.14 -43.78 27.02
C TRP A 154 -14.64 -43.86 26.73
N ILE A 155 -15.46 -43.20 27.53
CA ILE A 155 -16.92 -43.15 27.35
C ILE A 155 -17.25 -42.63 25.94
N GLY A 156 -16.63 -41.52 25.53
CA GLY A 156 -16.85 -40.96 24.19
C GLY A 156 -16.40 -41.89 23.06
N SER A 157 -15.29 -42.62 23.23
CA SER A 157 -14.75 -43.52 22.20
C SER A 157 -15.56 -44.81 22.07
N LEU A 158 -16.07 -45.35 23.19
CA LEU A 158 -16.96 -46.50 23.20
C LEU A 158 -18.33 -46.15 22.59
N ALA A 159 -18.85 -44.96 22.90
CA ALA A 159 -20.05 -44.41 22.26
C ALA A 159 -19.86 -44.25 20.75
N LEU A 160 -18.73 -43.66 20.30
CA LEU A 160 -18.41 -43.52 18.88
C LEU A 160 -18.27 -44.88 18.17
N SER A 161 -17.72 -45.88 18.85
CA SER A 161 -17.53 -47.23 18.27
C SER A 161 -18.84 -48.02 18.18
N GLY A 162 -19.91 -47.62 18.86
CA GLY A 162 -21.19 -48.34 18.84
C GLY A 162 -21.22 -49.54 19.79
N ILE A 163 -20.52 -49.46 20.93
CA ILE A 163 -20.49 -50.55 21.91
C ILE A 163 -21.64 -50.40 22.90
N PHE A 164 -22.34 -51.50 23.21
CA PHE A 164 -23.34 -51.53 24.26
C PHE A 164 -22.72 -51.24 25.64
N PRO A 165 -23.32 -50.41 26.51
CA PRO A 165 -24.65 -49.78 26.42
C PRO A 165 -24.63 -48.31 25.94
N PHE A 166 -23.58 -47.86 25.25
CA PHE A 166 -23.40 -46.44 24.92
C PHE A 166 -24.28 -45.98 23.75
N ALA A 167 -24.49 -44.66 23.63
CA ALA A 167 -25.50 -44.09 22.74
C ALA A 167 -25.33 -44.45 21.25
N GLY A 168 -24.10 -44.65 20.78
CA GLY A 168 -23.86 -45.02 19.39
C GLY A 168 -24.33 -46.42 19.01
N PHE A 169 -24.45 -47.36 19.96
CA PHE A 169 -25.03 -48.68 19.69
C PHE A 169 -26.48 -48.52 19.21
N TYR A 170 -27.25 -47.70 19.91
CA TYR A 170 -28.67 -47.49 19.59
C TYR A 170 -28.88 -46.71 18.28
N SER A 171 -27.99 -45.79 17.90
CA SER A 171 -28.21 -44.94 16.74
C SER A 171 -27.39 -45.31 15.50
N LYS A 172 -26.11 -45.69 15.66
CA LYS A 172 -25.24 -46.05 14.53
C LYS A 172 -25.62 -47.39 13.93
N ASP A 173 -25.88 -48.39 14.77
CA ASP A 173 -26.14 -49.75 14.28
C ASP A 173 -27.46 -49.80 13.50
N LEU A 174 -28.46 -48.98 13.86
CA LEU A 174 -29.68 -48.80 13.08
C LEU A 174 -29.44 -48.28 11.64
N ILE A 175 -28.41 -47.46 11.42
CA ILE A 175 -28.04 -47.02 10.06
C ILE A 175 -27.54 -48.22 9.25
N ILE A 176 -26.73 -49.07 9.87
CA ILE A 176 -26.17 -50.26 9.22
C ILE A 176 -27.24 -51.31 8.97
N GLU A 177 -28.19 -51.47 9.90
CA GLU A 177 -29.37 -52.33 9.73
C GLU A 177 -30.24 -51.86 8.55
N HIS A 178 -30.51 -50.56 8.43
CA HIS A 178 -31.24 -50.01 7.27
C HIS A 178 -30.46 -50.17 5.96
N ALA A 179 -29.13 -50.03 6.00
CA ALA A 179 -28.30 -50.28 4.82
C ALA A 179 -28.43 -51.72 4.34
N TYR A 180 -28.52 -52.70 5.26
CA TYR A 180 -28.70 -54.11 4.88
C TYR A 180 -30.00 -54.36 4.11
N SER A 181 -31.12 -53.75 4.52
CA SER A 181 -32.41 -53.96 3.89
C SER A 181 -32.53 -53.30 2.51
N THR A 182 -31.74 -52.26 2.25
CA THR A 182 -31.97 -51.36 1.11
C THR A 182 -30.85 -51.41 0.08
N ASP A 183 -29.58 -51.46 0.49
CA ASP A 183 -28.44 -51.37 -0.42
C ASP A 183 -27.19 -52.13 0.09
N SER A 184 -26.84 -53.21 -0.60
CA SER A 184 -25.70 -54.08 -0.26
C SER A 184 -24.35 -53.35 -0.25
N PHE A 185 -24.16 -52.36 -1.14
CA PHE A 185 -22.92 -51.58 -1.20
C PHE A 185 -22.80 -50.70 0.04
N ALA A 186 -23.86 -49.97 0.39
CA ALA A 186 -23.93 -49.16 1.60
C ALA A 186 -23.70 -50.00 2.86
N PHE A 187 -24.26 -51.21 2.91
CA PHE A 187 -24.09 -52.13 4.04
C PHE A 187 -22.63 -52.59 4.22
N VAL A 188 -22.00 -53.07 3.15
CA VAL A 188 -20.61 -53.57 3.21
C VAL A 188 -19.65 -52.45 3.59
N ILE A 189 -19.77 -51.27 2.96
CA ILE A 189 -18.93 -50.12 3.31
C ILE A 189 -19.16 -49.72 4.77
N SER A 190 -20.42 -49.70 5.23
CA SER A 190 -20.76 -49.39 6.61
C SER A 190 -20.10 -50.32 7.62
N LEU A 191 -20.03 -51.63 7.35
CA LEU A 191 -19.35 -52.57 8.26
C LEU A 191 -17.83 -52.32 8.29
N VAL A 192 -17.22 -52.10 7.13
CA VAL A 192 -15.77 -51.80 7.03
C VAL A 192 -15.43 -50.50 7.76
N VAL A 193 -16.26 -49.47 7.62
CA VAL A 193 -16.08 -48.19 8.31
C VAL A 193 -16.28 -48.34 9.82
N ALA A 194 -17.19 -49.22 10.27
CA ALA A 194 -17.41 -49.47 11.69
C ALA A 194 -16.15 -50.08 12.33
N PHE A 195 -15.55 -51.05 11.64
CA PHE A 195 -14.25 -51.61 12.00
C PHE A 195 -13.16 -50.55 12.10
N PHE A 196 -12.99 -49.71 11.07
CA PHE A 196 -11.97 -48.66 11.09
C PHE A 196 -12.23 -47.60 12.16
N THR A 197 -13.49 -47.28 12.42
CA THR A 197 -13.91 -46.36 13.48
C THR A 197 -13.43 -46.81 14.84
N ALA A 198 -13.69 -48.06 15.17
CA ALA A 198 -13.24 -48.65 16.41
C ALA A 198 -11.71 -48.72 16.46
N PHE A 199 -11.06 -49.10 15.35
CA PHE A 199 -9.60 -49.20 15.25
C PHE A 199 -8.89 -47.85 15.50
N TYR A 200 -9.25 -46.78 14.79
CA TYR A 200 -8.56 -45.49 14.97
C TYR A 200 -8.88 -44.84 16.32
N SER A 201 -10.08 -45.07 16.87
CA SER A 201 -10.47 -44.54 18.19
C SER A 201 -9.68 -45.21 19.29
N TRP A 202 -9.51 -46.53 19.20
CA TRP A 202 -8.70 -47.27 20.15
C TRP A 202 -7.21 -46.98 20.03
N ARG A 203 -6.71 -46.85 18.79
CA ARG A 203 -5.34 -46.40 18.52
C ARG A 203 -5.05 -45.06 19.20
N LEU A 204 -5.98 -44.10 19.13
CA LEU A 204 -5.84 -42.81 19.79
C LEU A 204 -5.67 -42.98 21.30
N LEU A 205 -6.58 -43.72 21.96
CA LEU A 205 -6.52 -43.96 23.40
C LEU A 205 -5.22 -44.65 23.82
N LEU A 206 -4.77 -45.68 23.09
CA LEU A 206 -3.55 -46.41 23.42
C LEU A 206 -2.30 -45.52 23.29
N LEU A 207 -2.17 -44.76 22.20
CA LEU A 207 -0.99 -43.92 21.96
C LEU A 207 -0.91 -42.74 22.93
N VAL A 208 -2.04 -42.09 23.22
CA VAL A 208 -2.07 -40.93 24.13
C VAL A 208 -1.83 -41.34 25.57
N PHE A 209 -2.50 -42.41 26.03
CA PHE A 209 -2.57 -42.73 27.46
C PHE A 209 -1.64 -43.85 27.90
N HIS A 210 -1.41 -44.89 27.08
CA HIS A 210 -0.73 -46.13 27.50
C HIS A 210 0.65 -46.33 26.87
N SER A 211 1.02 -45.54 25.87
CA SER A 211 2.36 -45.57 25.27
C SER A 211 3.45 -45.38 26.34
N GLN A 212 4.53 -46.17 26.28
CA GLN A 212 5.63 -46.15 27.26
C GLN A 212 6.50 -44.88 27.17
N LYS A 213 6.33 -44.05 26.14
CA LYS A 213 7.08 -42.79 26.01
C LYS A 213 6.65 -41.82 27.11
N GLN A 214 7.55 -41.57 28.06
CA GLN A 214 7.31 -40.58 29.11
C GLN A 214 7.73 -39.19 28.64
N SER A 215 6.78 -38.25 28.63
CA SER A 215 7.11 -36.83 28.60
C SER A 215 7.66 -36.42 29.98
N LYS A 216 8.84 -35.77 30.03
CA LYS A 216 9.46 -35.21 31.26
C LYS A 216 8.67 -34.04 31.89
N ILE A 217 7.43 -33.84 31.46
CA ILE A 217 6.60 -32.67 31.72
C ILE A 217 5.73 -32.92 32.96
N ASN A 218 5.47 -31.86 33.73
CA ASN A 218 4.57 -31.90 34.89
C ASN A 218 3.10 -31.92 34.42
N ILE A 219 2.58 -33.10 34.18
CA ILE A 219 1.19 -33.33 33.77
C ILE A 219 0.28 -33.24 34.99
N HIS A 220 -0.73 -32.39 34.93
CA HIS A 220 -1.81 -32.31 35.91
C HIS A 220 -3.18 -32.38 35.22
N GLU A 221 -4.20 -32.74 35.99
CA GLU A 221 -5.58 -32.77 35.52
C GLU A 221 -6.10 -31.35 35.24
N ALA A 222 -7.07 -31.26 34.34
CA ALA A 222 -7.73 -30.00 34.02
C ALA A 222 -8.52 -29.45 35.22
N PRO A 223 -8.66 -28.12 35.37
CA PRO A 223 -9.46 -27.52 36.42
C PRO A 223 -10.93 -27.93 36.31
N LYS A 224 -11.66 -27.88 37.43
CA LYS A 224 -13.07 -28.32 37.51
C LYS A 224 -13.97 -27.64 36.47
N ILE A 225 -13.69 -26.39 36.11
CA ILE A 225 -14.46 -25.65 35.10
C ILE A 225 -14.40 -26.29 33.71
N MET A 226 -13.30 -26.98 33.39
CA MET A 226 -13.15 -27.75 32.16
C MET A 226 -13.72 -29.17 32.31
N LEU A 227 -13.72 -29.77 33.49
CA LEU A 227 -14.21 -31.14 33.71
C LEU A 227 -15.74 -31.24 33.80
N ILE A 228 -16.42 -30.27 34.44
CA ILE A 228 -17.88 -30.31 34.66
C ILE A 228 -18.65 -30.45 33.34
N PRO A 229 -18.36 -29.68 32.26
CA PRO A 229 -19.04 -29.86 30.99
C PRO A 229 -18.85 -31.26 30.38
N LEU A 230 -17.67 -31.88 30.54
CA LEU A 230 -17.42 -33.22 30.01
C LEU A 230 -18.24 -34.27 30.76
N LEU A 231 -18.47 -34.11 32.06
CA LEU A 231 -19.32 -35.04 32.82
C LEU A 231 -20.77 -35.02 32.30
N ILE A 232 -21.30 -33.82 31.99
CA ILE A 232 -22.63 -33.67 31.40
C ILE A 232 -22.69 -34.34 30.01
N LEU A 233 -21.65 -34.13 29.20
CA LEU A 233 -21.58 -34.74 27.86
C LEU A 233 -21.38 -36.26 27.92
N ALA A 234 -20.66 -36.77 28.91
CA ALA A 234 -20.50 -38.21 29.16
C ALA A 234 -21.81 -38.85 29.58
N PHE A 235 -22.58 -38.20 30.44
CA PHE A 235 -23.93 -38.64 30.76
C PHE A 235 -24.81 -38.74 29.51
N GLY A 236 -24.80 -37.71 28.64
CA GLY A 236 -25.46 -37.76 27.35
C GLY A 236 -24.95 -38.88 26.44
N SER A 237 -23.64 -39.14 26.42
CA SER A 237 -23.02 -40.19 25.59
C SER A 237 -23.40 -41.62 26.00
N VAL A 238 -23.84 -41.81 27.25
CA VAL A 238 -24.34 -43.09 27.75
C VAL A 238 -25.85 -43.22 27.51
N PHE A 239 -26.63 -42.22 27.95
CA PHE A 239 -28.09 -42.38 28.06
C PHE A 239 -28.89 -41.84 26.88
N SER A 240 -28.36 -40.91 26.08
CA SER A 240 -29.12 -40.29 24.97
C SER A 240 -29.56 -41.26 23.90
N GLY A 241 -28.89 -42.42 23.74
CA GLY A 241 -29.32 -43.47 22.83
C GLY A 241 -30.63 -44.10 23.26
N ILE A 242 -30.72 -44.58 24.51
CA ILE A 242 -31.93 -45.21 25.05
C ILE A 242 -33.09 -44.22 25.07
N TRP A 243 -32.85 -43.04 25.62
CA TRP A 243 -33.90 -42.01 25.72
C TRP A 243 -34.31 -41.50 24.36
N GLY A 244 -33.35 -41.25 23.47
CA GLY A 244 -33.62 -40.77 22.12
C GLY A 244 -34.41 -41.77 21.29
N ALA A 245 -34.06 -43.07 21.36
CA ALA A 245 -34.81 -44.11 20.67
C ALA A 245 -36.29 -44.15 21.09
N ASN A 246 -36.56 -44.00 22.40
CA ASN A 246 -37.92 -43.99 22.95
C ASN A 246 -38.67 -42.69 22.66
N ILE A 247 -38.03 -41.52 22.87
CA ILE A 247 -38.65 -40.19 22.71
C ILE A 247 -38.96 -39.91 21.23
N LEU A 248 -38.00 -40.17 20.35
CA LEU A 248 -38.16 -39.97 18.92
C LEU A 248 -38.95 -41.10 18.25
N ASN A 249 -39.33 -42.12 19.04
CA ASN A 249 -40.10 -43.28 18.64
C ASN A 249 -39.58 -43.88 17.33
N ILE A 250 -38.29 -44.21 17.28
CA ILE A 250 -37.58 -44.51 16.03
C ILE A 250 -38.21 -45.67 15.25
N THR A 251 -38.90 -46.59 15.93
CA THR A 251 -39.61 -47.71 15.31
C THR A 251 -40.98 -47.34 14.72
N SER A 252 -41.44 -46.10 14.84
CA SER A 252 -42.71 -45.66 14.25
C SER A 252 -42.71 -44.20 13.80
N ASN A 253 -43.52 -43.89 12.79
CA ASN A 253 -43.64 -42.53 12.28
C ASN A 253 -44.46 -41.56 13.17
N ALA A 254 -44.83 -41.97 14.39
CA ALA A 254 -45.73 -41.21 15.26
C ALA A 254 -45.16 -39.85 15.71
N PHE A 255 -43.85 -39.76 15.96
CA PHE A 255 -43.18 -38.52 16.38
C PHE A 255 -42.99 -37.56 15.20
N TRP A 256 -42.49 -38.07 14.07
CA TRP A 256 -42.10 -37.26 12.91
C TRP A 256 -43.29 -36.83 12.04
N LYS A 257 -44.36 -37.64 11.98
CA LYS A 257 -45.57 -37.39 11.18
C LYS A 257 -45.21 -36.96 9.75
N SER A 258 -45.70 -35.80 9.30
CA SER A 258 -45.41 -35.23 7.97
C SER A 258 -44.12 -34.39 7.91
N SER A 259 -43.35 -34.31 9.01
CA SER A 259 -42.11 -33.50 9.05
C SER A 259 -40.95 -34.16 8.30
N LEU A 260 -40.99 -35.48 8.14
CA LEU A 260 -40.07 -36.28 7.34
C LEU A 260 -40.91 -37.22 6.48
N VAL A 261 -40.55 -37.34 5.20
CA VAL A 261 -41.18 -38.26 4.25
C VAL A 261 -40.23 -39.44 4.09
N MET A 262 -40.71 -40.63 4.42
CA MET A 262 -39.91 -41.86 4.44
C MET A 262 -40.69 -42.95 3.70
N ILE A 263 -39.97 -43.85 3.03
CA ILE A 263 -40.54 -45.06 2.45
C ILE A 263 -40.59 -46.11 3.57
N ASP A 264 -41.64 -46.94 3.58
CA ASP A 264 -41.93 -47.90 4.65
C ASP A 264 -40.69 -48.65 5.18
N GLU A 265 -40.53 -48.65 6.51
CA GLU A 265 -39.43 -49.32 7.19
C GLU A 265 -39.61 -50.84 7.14
N HIS A 266 -38.69 -51.53 6.45
CA HIS A 266 -38.55 -52.97 6.61
C HIS A 266 -37.70 -53.28 7.83
N GLY A 267 -38.35 -53.67 8.94
CA GLY A 267 -37.66 -54.10 10.14
C GLY A 267 -36.77 -55.32 9.87
N VAL A 268 -35.47 -55.21 10.18
CA VAL A 268 -34.56 -56.37 10.14
C VAL A 268 -34.79 -57.24 11.38
N HIS A 269 -35.44 -58.38 11.20
CA HIS A 269 -35.72 -59.34 12.29
C HIS A 269 -34.55 -60.31 12.57
N ASN A 270 -33.50 -60.32 11.74
CA ASN A 270 -32.40 -61.26 11.89
C ASN A 270 -31.40 -60.80 12.97
N PHE A 271 -31.38 -61.53 14.10
CA PHE A 271 -30.48 -61.27 15.22
C PHE A 271 -28.99 -61.25 14.83
N PHE A 272 -28.56 -62.11 13.89
CA PHE A 272 -27.17 -62.14 13.46
C PHE A 272 -26.71 -60.83 12.82
N ILE A 273 -27.60 -60.18 12.06
CA ILE A 273 -27.29 -58.94 11.36
C ILE A 273 -27.09 -57.80 12.36
N LYS A 274 -27.92 -57.76 13.41
CA LYS A 274 -27.78 -56.80 14.51
C LYS A 274 -26.44 -56.95 15.25
N LEU A 275 -25.87 -58.15 15.27
CA LEU A 275 -24.60 -58.41 15.94
C LEU A 275 -23.38 -58.02 15.07
N LEU A 276 -23.50 -57.98 13.74
CA LEU A 276 -22.38 -57.72 12.83
C LEU A 276 -21.66 -56.37 13.06
N PRO A 277 -22.35 -55.22 13.24
CA PRO A 277 -21.70 -53.95 13.57
C PRO A 277 -20.86 -53.99 14.84
N THR A 278 -21.37 -54.66 15.87
CA THR A 278 -20.68 -54.83 17.15
C THR A 278 -19.44 -55.72 16.97
N LEU A 279 -19.54 -56.83 16.23
CA LEU A 279 -18.40 -57.70 15.92
C LEU A 279 -17.32 -56.98 15.09
N ALA A 280 -17.72 -56.18 14.10
CA ALA A 280 -16.81 -55.34 13.32
C ALA A 280 -16.07 -54.34 14.23
N SER A 281 -16.77 -53.73 15.19
CA SER A 281 -16.17 -52.77 16.11
C SER A 281 -15.22 -53.46 17.12
N LEU A 282 -15.62 -54.62 17.66
CA LEU A 282 -14.78 -55.41 18.58
C LEU A 282 -13.51 -55.93 17.89
N SER A 283 -13.62 -56.41 16.65
CA SER A 283 -12.44 -56.84 15.88
C SER A 283 -11.49 -55.68 15.56
N GLY A 284 -12.01 -54.48 15.31
CA GLY A 284 -11.21 -53.26 15.17
C GLY A 284 -10.43 -52.90 16.44
N ILE A 285 -11.09 -52.96 17.60
CA ILE A 285 -10.45 -52.74 18.91
C ILE A 285 -9.40 -53.81 19.19
N ALA A 286 -9.74 -55.09 18.98
CA ALA A 286 -8.83 -56.20 19.19
C ALA A 286 -7.56 -56.03 18.34
N LEU A 287 -7.70 -55.70 17.05
CA LEU A 287 -6.54 -55.47 16.18
C LEU A 287 -5.70 -54.28 16.66
N ALA A 288 -6.32 -53.18 17.12
CA ALA A 288 -5.59 -52.04 17.67
C ALA A 288 -4.79 -52.43 18.94
N CYS A 289 -5.36 -53.21 19.85
CA CYS A 289 -4.65 -53.75 21.02
C CYS A 289 -3.46 -54.61 20.61
N LEU A 290 -3.66 -55.54 19.66
CA LEU A 290 -2.61 -56.46 19.20
C LEU A 290 -1.43 -55.71 18.56
N ILE A 291 -1.69 -54.59 17.87
CA ILE A 291 -0.64 -53.80 17.21
C ILE A 291 0.05 -52.84 18.19
N TYR A 292 -0.70 -52.07 18.99
CA TYR A 292 -0.15 -50.94 19.75
C TYR A 292 0.15 -51.22 21.22
N GLN A 293 -0.62 -52.10 21.86
CA GLN A 293 -0.45 -52.42 23.28
C GLN A 293 0.42 -53.67 23.48
N TYR A 294 0.04 -54.78 22.85
CA TYR A 294 0.75 -56.05 23.00
C TYR A 294 1.89 -56.22 21.99
N GLN A 295 1.88 -55.45 20.89
CA GLN A 295 2.89 -55.48 19.83
C GLN A 295 3.10 -56.88 19.21
N VAL A 296 2.09 -57.74 19.27
CA VAL A 296 2.08 -59.11 18.71
C VAL A 296 2.09 -59.04 17.18
N ILE A 297 1.34 -58.09 16.62
CA ILE A 297 1.25 -57.88 15.17
C ILE A 297 2.14 -56.68 14.80
N ARG A 298 3.14 -56.93 13.95
CA ARG A 298 4.02 -55.87 13.44
C ARG A 298 3.26 -55.00 12.44
N GLN A 299 3.48 -53.68 12.53
CA GLN A 299 2.90 -52.73 11.57
C GLN A 299 3.39 -53.03 10.15
N ILE A 300 2.46 -53.29 9.23
CA ILE A 300 2.75 -53.40 7.80
C ILE A 300 3.05 -52.00 7.26
N LYS A 301 4.28 -51.78 6.78
CA LYS A 301 4.76 -50.47 6.30
C LYS A 301 4.91 -50.46 4.79
N SER A 302 3.80 -50.59 4.05
CA SER A 302 3.81 -50.18 2.64
C SER A 302 4.05 -48.67 2.58
N LYS A 303 5.23 -48.25 2.11
CA LYS A 303 5.60 -46.82 2.01
C LYS A 303 4.60 -46.06 1.13
N PHE A 304 4.12 -46.69 0.05
CA PHE A 304 3.15 -46.09 -0.86
C PHE A 304 1.80 -45.85 -0.18
N LEU A 305 1.21 -46.90 0.41
CA LEU A 305 -0.10 -46.80 1.06
C LEU A 305 -0.07 -45.85 2.26
N LEU A 306 0.99 -45.92 3.08
CA LEU A 306 1.16 -45.04 4.22
C LEU A 306 1.23 -43.58 3.78
N LYS A 307 2.04 -43.27 2.75
CA LYS A 307 2.17 -41.90 2.23
C LYS A 307 0.85 -41.40 1.64
N PHE A 308 0.13 -42.25 0.90
CA PHE A 308 -1.18 -41.91 0.33
C PHE A 308 -2.22 -41.56 1.42
N LEU A 309 -2.32 -42.37 2.47
CA LEU A 309 -3.26 -42.12 3.57
C LEU A 309 -2.84 -40.92 4.42
N GLN A 310 -1.53 -40.74 4.69
CA GLN A 310 -1.00 -39.60 5.43
C GLN A 310 -1.27 -38.28 4.69
N ASN A 311 -1.14 -38.27 3.38
CA ASN A 311 -1.44 -37.14 2.51
C ASN A 311 -2.92 -37.05 2.14
N LYS A 312 -3.84 -37.65 2.91
CA LYS A 312 -5.29 -37.44 2.78
C LYS A 312 -5.81 -37.79 1.37
N TRP A 313 -5.27 -38.87 0.78
CA TRP A 313 -5.52 -39.30 -0.61
C TRP A 313 -5.09 -38.28 -1.69
N TYR A 314 -4.25 -37.31 -1.34
CA TYR A 314 -3.84 -36.18 -2.16
C TYR A 314 -4.98 -35.27 -2.64
N PHE A 315 -6.12 -35.25 -1.94
CA PHE A 315 -7.26 -34.40 -2.30
C PHE A 315 -6.90 -32.91 -2.27
N ASP A 316 -6.06 -32.49 -1.32
CA ASP A 316 -5.60 -31.10 -1.20
C ASP A 316 -4.80 -30.67 -2.43
N GLU A 317 -3.86 -31.50 -2.89
CA GLU A 317 -3.04 -31.24 -4.07
C GLU A 317 -3.87 -31.24 -5.35
N VAL A 318 -4.84 -32.14 -5.44
CA VAL A 318 -5.81 -32.16 -6.56
C VAL A 318 -6.65 -30.88 -6.54
N TYR A 319 -7.13 -30.41 -5.39
CA TYR A 319 -7.91 -29.19 -5.27
C TYR A 319 -7.09 -27.94 -5.64
N GLU A 320 -5.82 -27.89 -5.19
CA GLU A 320 -4.88 -26.83 -5.54
C GLU A 320 -4.62 -26.78 -7.05
N PHE A 321 -4.41 -27.93 -7.69
CA PHE A 321 -4.11 -28.02 -9.12
C PHE A 321 -5.34 -27.79 -10.02
N VAL A 322 -6.49 -28.38 -9.69
CA VAL A 322 -7.68 -28.37 -10.55
C VAL A 322 -8.52 -27.11 -10.36
N ILE A 323 -8.61 -26.57 -9.14
CA ILE A 323 -9.50 -25.44 -8.83
C ILE A 323 -8.67 -24.17 -8.58
N ILE A 324 -7.74 -24.22 -7.63
CA ILE A 324 -7.12 -22.98 -7.14
C ILE A 324 -6.14 -22.39 -8.15
N ALA A 325 -5.26 -23.18 -8.76
CA ALA A 325 -4.27 -22.68 -9.72
C ALA A 325 -4.92 -22.06 -10.98
N PRO A 326 -5.95 -22.67 -11.61
CA PRO A 326 -6.67 -22.04 -12.72
C PRO A 326 -7.38 -20.75 -12.32
N ILE A 327 -8.05 -20.71 -11.16
CA ILE A 327 -8.70 -19.48 -10.67
C ILE A 327 -7.67 -18.38 -10.42
N ARG A 328 -6.52 -18.68 -9.80
CA ARG A 328 -5.45 -17.69 -9.60
C ARG A 328 -4.87 -17.20 -10.94
N PHE A 329 -4.73 -18.08 -11.92
CA PHE A 329 -4.28 -17.71 -13.26
C PHE A 329 -5.28 -16.75 -13.93
N ILE A 330 -6.56 -17.11 -13.97
CA ILE A 330 -7.63 -16.26 -14.52
C ILE A 330 -7.71 -14.94 -13.76
N SER A 331 -7.63 -14.96 -12.43
CA SER A 331 -7.66 -13.74 -11.60
C SER A 331 -6.49 -12.81 -11.93
N ARG A 332 -5.28 -13.35 -12.16
CA ARG A 332 -4.12 -12.55 -12.60
C ARG A 332 -4.31 -12.00 -14.01
N LEU A 333 -4.96 -12.74 -14.91
CA LEU A 333 -5.29 -12.23 -16.25
C LEU A 333 -6.30 -11.09 -16.17
N LEU A 334 -7.37 -11.25 -15.39
CA LEU A 334 -8.38 -10.22 -15.19
C LEU A 334 -7.80 -8.99 -14.49
N TRP A 335 -6.95 -9.16 -13.47
CA TRP A 335 -6.26 -8.03 -12.82
C TRP A 335 -5.33 -7.28 -13.79
N LYS A 336 -4.58 -8.00 -14.63
CA LYS A 336 -3.75 -7.37 -15.66
C LYS A 336 -4.59 -6.62 -16.70
N PHE A 337 -5.77 -7.14 -17.03
CA PHE A 337 -6.71 -6.46 -17.92
C PHE A 337 -7.29 -5.21 -17.27
N ASP A 338 -7.67 -5.26 -16.00
CA ASP A 338 -8.17 -4.14 -15.22
C ASP A 338 -7.15 -2.98 -15.18
N VAL A 339 -5.91 -3.26 -14.78
CA VAL A 339 -4.83 -2.24 -14.73
C VAL A 339 -4.49 -1.70 -16.13
N LYS A 340 -4.53 -2.53 -17.18
CA LYS A 340 -4.13 -2.09 -18.53
C LYS A 340 -5.25 -1.41 -19.30
N ALA A 341 -6.49 -1.84 -19.15
CA ALA A 341 -7.62 -1.33 -19.89
C ALA A 341 -8.40 -0.35 -19.02
N ILE A 342 -8.96 -0.80 -17.90
CA ILE A 342 -9.89 0.00 -17.09
C ILE A 342 -9.17 1.19 -16.44
N ASP A 343 -8.00 0.98 -15.81
CA ASP A 343 -7.24 2.08 -15.21
C ASP A 343 -6.67 3.04 -16.26
N SER A 344 -6.25 2.53 -17.42
CA SER A 344 -5.72 3.35 -18.52
C SER A 344 -6.80 4.18 -19.22
N PHE A 345 -8.01 3.66 -19.38
CA PHE A 345 -9.14 4.37 -19.99
C PHE A 345 -9.98 5.15 -18.96
N GLY A 346 -9.85 4.84 -17.67
CA GLY A 346 -10.50 5.53 -16.56
C GLY A 346 -9.57 6.55 -15.89
N PRO A 347 -9.23 6.42 -14.60
CA PRO A 347 -8.59 7.48 -13.83
C PRO A 347 -7.23 7.94 -14.39
N ASN A 348 -6.37 7.05 -14.89
CA ASN A 348 -5.08 7.47 -15.46
C ASN A 348 -5.22 8.07 -16.86
N GLY A 349 -6.26 7.69 -17.61
CA GLY A 349 -6.63 8.30 -18.88
C GLY A 349 -7.19 9.71 -18.69
N VAL A 350 -8.05 9.88 -17.68
CA VAL A 350 -8.66 11.16 -17.31
C VAL A 350 -7.65 12.10 -16.64
N VAL A 351 -6.76 11.61 -15.77
CA VAL A 351 -5.67 12.45 -15.19
C VAL A 351 -4.60 12.81 -16.24
N ARG A 352 -4.36 11.97 -17.26
CA ARG A 352 -3.60 12.40 -18.44
C ARG A 352 -4.30 13.52 -19.21
N ALA A 353 -5.63 13.64 -19.08
CA ALA A 353 -6.41 14.74 -19.62
C ALA A 353 -6.41 15.99 -18.68
N ASP A 354 -6.14 15.85 -17.38
CA ASP A 354 -5.92 16.98 -16.43
C ASP A 354 -4.48 17.54 -16.48
N LYS A 355 -3.86 17.54 -17.66
CA LYS A 355 -2.77 18.48 -17.97
C LYS A 355 -3.40 19.86 -18.17
N VAL A 356 -3.61 20.61 -17.09
CA VAL A 356 -3.94 22.03 -17.23
C VAL A 356 -2.66 22.76 -17.62
N ILE A 357 -2.54 23.06 -18.92
CA ILE A 357 -1.54 24.01 -19.40
C ILE A 357 -2.07 25.39 -19.03
N LEU A 358 -1.48 26.01 -18.02
CA LEU A 358 -1.85 27.35 -17.59
C LEU A 358 -0.76 28.32 -18.02
N GLU A 359 -1.07 29.17 -19.01
CA GLU A 359 -0.11 30.16 -19.55
C GLU A 359 1.23 29.54 -19.99
N GLY A 360 1.18 28.33 -20.59
CA GLY A 360 2.37 27.61 -21.05
C GLY A 360 3.05 26.72 -20.00
N PHE A 361 2.69 26.85 -18.73
CA PHE A 361 3.25 25.99 -17.67
C PHE A 361 2.46 24.70 -17.44
N ARG A 362 3.18 23.60 -17.18
CA ARG A 362 2.62 22.31 -16.72
C ARG A 362 2.67 22.24 -15.21
N ILE A 363 1.54 22.02 -14.55
CA ILE A 363 1.46 21.99 -13.08
C ILE A 363 1.53 20.54 -12.56
N TYR A 364 2.39 20.28 -11.57
CA TYR A 364 2.47 19.06 -10.79
C TYR A 364 2.18 19.38 -9.33
N HIS A 365 1.15 18.75 -8.75
CA HIS A 365 0.76 18.96 -7.35
C HIS A 365 1.04 17.71 -6.52
N TYR A 366 1.73 17.89 -5.40
CA TYR A 366 2.06 16.85 -4.45
C TYR A 366 1.49 17.15 -3.06
N LYS A 367 1.07 16.12 -2.34
CA LYS A 367 0.59 16.28 -0.96
C LYS A 367 1.73 16.60 0.02
N GLU A 368 2.87 15.92 -0.12
CA GLU A 368 4.04 16.11 0.74
C GLU A 368 5.32 15.79 -0.03
N VAL A 369 6.34 16.64 0.08
CA VAL A 369 7.66 16.44 -0.55
C VAL A 369 8.79 16.84 0.40
N PRO A 370 10.03 16.36 0.22
CA PRO A 370 11.17 16.90 0.95
C PRO A 370 11.37 18.40 0.66
N SER A 371 11.49 18.74 -0.62
CA SER A 371 11.48 20.13 -1.09
C SER A 371 10.98 20.21 -2.52
N THR A 372 10.19 21.24 -2.82
CA THR A 372 9.70 21.49 -4.19
C THR A 372 10.86 21.70 -5.17
N ASN A 373 11.97 22.32 -4.74
CA ASN A 373 13.18 22.47 -5.55
C ASN A 373 13.91 21.14 -5.79
N LYS A 374 13.92 20.24 -4.80
CA LYS A 374 14.53 18.90 -4.92
C LYS A 374 13.73 18.02 -5.87
N GLU A 375 12.41 18.11 -5.82
CA GLU A 375 11.53 17.42 -6.78
C GLU A 375 11.68 18.01 -8.19
N ALA A 376 11.82 19.34 -8.31
CA ALA A 376 12.13 19.99 -9.59
C ALA A 376 13.42 19.44 -10.22
N LEU A 377 14.48 19.29 -9.42
CA LEU A 377 15.73 18.65 -9.87
C LEU A 377 15.50 17.21 -10.34
N GLY A 378 14.72 16.42 -9.58
CA GLY A 378 14.39 15.04 -9.94
C GLY A 378 13.59 14.91 -11.26
N LEU A 379 12.69 15.85 -11.55
CA LEU A 379 11.96 15.90 -12.82
C LEU A 379 12.87 16.26 -14.00
N ILE A 380 13.79 17.22 -13.79
CA ILE A 380 14.80 17.58 -14.80
C ILE A 380 15.69 16.38 -15.13
N GLU A 381 16.13 15.61 -14.12
CA GLU A 381 16.94 14.40 -14.30
C GLU A 381 16.19 13.29 -15.06
N LYS A 382 14.85 13.26 -14.98
CA LYS A 382 13.98 12.36 -15.74
C LYS A 382 13.64 12.85 -17.16
N GLY A 383 14.21 13.98 -17.60
CA GLY A 383 13.98 14.55 -18.93
C GLY A 383 12.67 15.35 -19.06
N ILE A 384 12.01 15.68 -17.95
CA ILE A 384 10.80 16.53 -17.93
C ILE A 384 11.23 17.92 -17.50
N SER A 385 11.30 18.86 -18.43
CA SER A 385 11.90 20.17 -18.13
C SER A 385 11.19 21.37 -18.74
N ASN A 386 10.31 21.21 -19.71
CA ASN A 386 9.64 22.36 -20.36
C ASN A 386 8.64 23.03 -19.40
N GLU A 387 8.91 24.29 -19.04
CA GLU A 387 8.01 25.24 -18.36
C GLU A 387 7.08 24.53 -17.37
N THR A 388 7.64 24.03 -16.28
CA THR A 388 6.93 23.18 -15.32
C THR A 388 6.85 23.85 -13.96
N VAL A 389 5.70 23.81 -13.32
CA VAL A 389 5.47 24.26 -11.94
C VAL A 389 5.26 23.04 -11.07
N ILE A 390 5.96 22.97 -9.95
CA ILE A 390 5.72 21.98 -8.89
C ILE A 390 5.16 22.71 -7.68
N ILE A 391 4.04 22.22 -7.14
CA ILE A 391 3.47 22.72 -5.89
C ILE A 391 3.35 21.58 -4.87
N ALA A 392 3.47 21.93 -3.58
CA ALA A 392 3.27 20.99 -2.49
C ALA A 392 2.48 21.59 -1.33
N ASP A 393 1.63 20.79 -0.68
CA ASP A 393 0.89 21.24 0.52
C ASP A 393 1.79 21.30 1.75
N LYS A 394 2.85 20.48 1.79
CA LYS A 394 3.80 20.39 2.90
C LYS A 394 5.21 20.04 2.43
N GLN A 395 6.22 20.63 3.07
CA GLN A 395 7.64 20.29 2.87
C GLN A 395 8.27 19.73 4.15
N THR A 396 9.03 18.63 4.04
CA THR A 396 9.72 18.00 5.19
C THR A 396 11.19 18.40 5.34
N GLU A 397 11.84 18.88 4.27
CA GLU A 397 13.26 19.26 4.22
C GLU A 397 13.45 20.57 3.43
N GLY A 398 13.06 21.72 3.99
CA GLY A 398 13.27 23.02 3.34
C GLY A 398 14.60 23.69 3.73
N ARG A 399 15.27 24.34 2.78
CA ARG A 399 16.49 25.13 3.02
C ARG A 399 16.34 26.55 2.47
N GLY A 400 16.70 27.54 3.28
CA GLY A 400 16.92 28.91 2.82
C GLY A 400 18.30 29.08 2.18
N ARG A 401 18.53 30.23 1.53
CA ARG A 401 19.77 30.55 0.80
C ARG A 401 21.07 30.37 1.60
N THR A 402 21.04 30.58 2.93
CA THR A 402 22.21 30.45 3.82
C THR A 402 22.29 29.09 4.52
N GLY A 403 21.63 28.06 3.97
CA GLY A 403 21.56 26.73 4.55
C GLY A 403 20.65 26.61 5.79
N LYS A 404 19.97 27.70 6.19
CA LYS A 404 19.03 27.70 7.33
C LYS A 404 17.84 26.78 7.06
N SER A 405 17.42 26.02 8.07
CA SER A 405 16.21 25.22 8.04
C SER A 405 14.98 26.09 7.79
N TRP A 406 14.19 25.72 6.80
CA TRP A 406 12.94 26.37 6.46
C TRP A 406 11.76 25.62 7.09
N ILE A 407 10.86 26.33 7.75
CA ILE A 407 9.69 25.75 8.43
C ILE A 407 8.49 25.92 7.50
N SER A 408 7.86 24.80 7.12
CA SER A 408 6.75 24.77 6.15
C SER A 408 5.45 24.23 6.74
N PRO A 409 4.66 25.05 7.47
CA PRO A 409 3.34 24.64 7.95
C PRO A 409 2.36 24.42 6.78
N GLU A 410 1.41 23.51 6.98
CA GLU A 410 0.34 23.28 5.99
C GLU A 410 -0.50 24.54 5.77
N GLY A 411 -1.02 24.70 4.55
CA GLY A 411 -1.87 25.83 4.17
C GLY A 411 -1.11 27.07 3.69
N ASN A 412 0.21 27.01 3.50
CA ASN A 412 0.99 28.01 2.78
C ASN A 412 1.27 27.55 1.34
N LEU A 413 1.65 28.46 0.44
CA LEU A 413 1.98 28.11 -0.95
C LEU A 413 3.48 27.86 -1.09
N TYR A 414 3.82 26.63 -1.46
CA TYR A 414 5.18 26.22 -1.80
C TYR A 414 5.22 25.83 -3.28
N ALA A 415 5.92 26.61 -4.10
CA ALA A 415 5.99 26.40 -5.54
C ALA A 415 7.42 26.45 -6.06
N SER A 416 7.73 25.66 -7.09
CA SER A 416 9.00 25.71 -7.82
C SER A 416 8.75 25.76 -9.31
N LEU A 417 9.28 26.79 -9.99
CA LEU A 417 9.19 26.96 -11.43
C LEU A 417 10.47 26.45 -12.09
N ILE A 418 10.34 25.59 -13.10
CA ILE A 418 11.44 25.15 -13.98
C ILE A 418 11.41 25.99 -15.26
N ILE A 419 12.52 26.68 -15.54
CA ILE A 419 12.68 27.58 -16.68
C ILE A 419 13.89 27.16 -17.53
N ASN A 420 13.74 27.17 -18.86
CA ASN A 420 14.81 26.87 -19.81
C ASN A 420 15.73 28.09 -20.04
N GLN A 421 17.04 27.94 -19.83
CA GLN A 421 18.07 28.95 -20.09
C GLN A 421 18.35 29.18 -21.57
N GLU A 422 18.07 28.24 -22.48
CA GLU A 422 18.30 28.46 -23.92
C GLU A 422 17.45 29.62 -24.48
N LYS A 423 16.36 29.97 -23.79
CA LYS A 423 15.48 31.10 -24.15
C LYS A 423 15.72 32.37 -23.32
N ASP A 424 16.35 32.26 -22.15
CA ASP A 424 16.47 33.35 -21.17
C ASP A 424 17.94 33.54 -20.74
N VAL A 425 18.46 34.74 -20.97
CA VAL A 425 19.88 35.09 -20.81
C VAL A 425 20.37 34.84 -19.36
N SER A 426 21.62 34.40 -19.26
CA SER A 426 22.41 33.81 -18.16
C SER A 426 22.56 34.59 -16.84
N LYS A 427 21.52 35.24 -16.31
CA LYS A 427 21.62 36.07 -15.09
C LYS A 427 20.63 35.69 -13.98
N LEU A 428 21.06 34.79 -13.10
CA LEU A 428 20.32 34.31 -11.91
C LEU A 428 19.77 35.45 -11.03
N THR A 429 20.57 36.49 -10.85
CA THR A 429 20.26 37.62 -9.99
C THR A 429 19.04 38.39 -10.51
N GLU A 430 18.95 38.63 -11.82
CA GLU A 430 17.86 39.41 -12.43
C GLU A 430 16.50 38.71 -12.31
N LEU A 431 16.45 37.39 -12.49
CA LEU A 431 15.22 36.60 -12.34
C LEU A 431 14.66 36.62 -10.92
N THR A 432 15.52 36.82 -9.92
CA THR A 432 15.07 36.99 -8.53
C THR A 432 14.24 38.27 -8.39
N PHE A 433 14.63 39.36 -9.05
CA PHE A 433 13.86 40.62 -9.08
C PHE A 433 12.57 40.50 -9.88
N VAL A 434 12.60 39.83 -11.04
CA VAL A 434 11.40 39.54 -11.84
C VAL A 434 10.38 38.77 -11.02
N THR A 435 10.82 37.72 -10.33
CA THR A 435 9.96 36.90 -9.47
C THR A 435 9.43 37.71 -8.27
N ALA A 436 10.26 38.55 -7.66
CA ALA A 436 9.85 39.37 -6.53
C ALA A 436 8.75 40.38 -6.90
N LEU A 437 8.88 41.02 -8.06
CA LEU A 437 7.83 41.88 -8.60
C LEU A 437 6.58 41.10 -8.96
N ALA A 438 6.72 39.89 -9.51
CA ALA A 438 5.57 39.05 -9.86
C ALA A 438 4.75 38.70 -8.62
N VAL A 439 5.40 38.21 -7.56
CA VAL A 439 4.74 37.93 -6.28
C VAL A 439 4.13 39.22 -5.70
N GLY A 440 4.84 40.35 -5.74
CA GLY A 440 4.32 41.62 -5.26
C GLY A 440 3.06 42.08 -6.00
N ASN A 441 3.03 41.95 -7.33
CA ASN A 441 1.86 42.26 -8.16
C ASN A 441 0.71 41.30 -7.88
N THR A 442 0.98 40.01 -7.71
CA THR A 442 -0.01 39.01 -7.32
C THR A 442 -0.66 39.32 -5.98
N LEU A 443 0.14 39.73 -4.97
CA LEU A 443 -0.38 40.10 -3.66
C LEU A 443 -1.27 41.34 -3.73
N LEU A 444 -0.95 42.31 -4.59
CA LEU A 444 -1.77 43.50 -4.82
C LEU A 444 -3.03 43.22 -5.65
N SER A 445 -3.02 42.18 -6.49
CA SER A 445 -4.19 41.78 -7.27
C SER A 445 -5.15 40.83 -6.53
N LEU A 446 -4.87 40.47 -5.27
CA LEU A 446 -5.72 39.58 -4.46
C LEU A 446 -7.17 40.09 -4.26
N ASN A 447 -7.40 41.40 -4.29
CA ASN A 447 -8.78 41.95 -4.27
C ASN A 447 -9.59 41.61 -5.53
N PHE A 448 -8.94 41.17 -6.62
CA PHE A 448 -9.58 40.74 -7.85
C PHE A 448 -10.04 39.27 -7.79
N LEU A 449 -9.37 38.44 -6.99
CA LEU A 449 -9.69 37.01 -6.85
C LEU A 449 -11.02 36.78 -6.11
N ASN A 450 -11.35 37.62 -5.13
CA ASN A 450 -12.61 37.51 -4.37
C ASN A 450 -13.85 37.97 -5.17
N ASN A 451 -13.68 38.79 -6.21
CA ASN A 451 -14.80 39.19 -7.08
C ASN A 451 -15.04 38.22 -8.27
N GLN A 452 -14.18 37.20 -8.45
CA GLN A 452 -14.37 36.17 -9.49
C GLN A 452 -14.65 34.76 -8.93
N THR A 453 -14.66 34.55 -7.61
CA THR A 453 -14.84 33.24 -6.98
C THR A 453 -16.22 33.06 -6.32
N HIS A 454 -17.27 33.50 -7.01
CA HIS A 454 -18.61 32.91 -6.85
C HIS A 454 -19.12 32.33 -8.19
N CYS A 455 -18.26 31.59 -8.89
CA CYS A 455 -18.71 30.47 -9.70
C CYS A 455 -18.42 29.21 -8.88
N GLY A 456 -19.46 28.72 -8.21
CA GLY A 456 -19.38 27.81 -7.05
C GLY A 456 -18.60 26.52 -7.27
N VAL A 457 -17.71 26.23 -6.31
CA VAL A 457 -17.40 24.85 -5.91
C VAL A 457 -18.42 24.49 -4.82
N ILE A 458 -19.54 23.91 -5.23
CA ILE A 458 -20.43 23.18 -4.32
C ILE A 458 -19.72 21.86 -3.97
N PRO A 459 -19.70 21.40 -2.70
CA PRO A 459 -19.09 20.13 -2.36
C PRO A 459 -19.91 18.99 -3.00
N VAL A 460 -19.35 18.32 -3.99
CA VAL A 460 -20.03 17.17 -4.63
C VAL A 460 -19.74 15.91 -3.82
N ARG A 461 -20.77 15.46 -3.10
CA ARG A 461 -21.01 14.02 -2.90
C ARG A 461 -21.54 13.45 -4.21
N ASP A 462 -20.95 12.34 -4.63
CA ASP A 462 -21.42 11.30 -5.55
C ASP A 462 -22.43 11.65 -6.66
N THR A 463 -22.05 11.24 -7.88
CA THR A 463 -22.84 10.98 -9.10
C THR A 463 -23.03 12.12 -10.12
N GLY A 464 -22.68 11.82 -11.38
CA GLY A 464 -23.45 12.23 -12.56
C GLY A 464 -23.11 13.56 -13.26
N ILE A 465 -22.80 13.43 -14.55
CA ILE A 465 -22.66 14.45 -15.62
C ILE A 465 -23.67 15.63 -15.55
N HIS A 466 -23.23 16.89 -15.77
CA HIS A 466 -23.71 17.87 -16.79
C HIS A 466 -23.48 19.37 -16.48
N THR A 467 -23.65 20.16 -17.55
CA THR A 467 -23.24 21.51 -17.97
C THR A 467 -23.82 22.74 -17.25
N PHE A 468 -23.09 23.86 -17.36
CA PHE A 468 -23.35 25.20 -16.81
C PHE A 468 -24.58 25.92 -17.37
N SER A 469 -25.29 26.69 -16.51
CA SER A 469 -26.20 27.76 -16.92
C SER A 469 -26.02 29.01 -16.05
N SER A 470 -26.25 30.16 -16.67
CA SER A 470 -25.91 31.51 -16.22
C SER A 470 -27.05 32.20 -15.46
N GLY A 471 -26.68 32.97 -14.42
CA GLY A 471 -27.46 34.12 -13.96
C GLY A 471 -27.72 34.20 -12.45
N SER A 472 -27.19 35.22 -11.79
CA SER A 472 -27.95 36.18 -10.96
C SER A 472 -27.01 37.21 -10.30
N GLN A 473 -27.57 38.38 -10.04
CA GLN A 473 -26.92 39.68 -9.85
C GLN A 473 -26.30 39.87 -8.45
N CYS A 474 -25.15 40.56 -8.43
CA CYS A 474 -24.46 41.07 -7.25
C CYS A 474 -25.21 42.21 -6.55
N GLN A 475 -25.14 42.24 -5.21
CA GLN A 475 -25.27 43.47 -4.42
C GLN A 475 -23.97 43.71 -3.66
N SER A 476 -23.43 44.92 -3.83
CA SER A 476 -22.13 45.37 -3.36
C SER A 476 -22.22 46.08 -2.01
N THR A 477 -21.38 45.68 -1.05
CA THR A 477 -21.05 46.48 0.13
C THR A 477 -19.69 47.17 -0.08
N GLY A 478 -19.73 48.39 -0.63
CA GLY A 478 -19.19 49.55 0.07
C GLY A 478 -17.69 49.75 0.32
N MET A 479 -16.75 49.15 -0.42
CA MET A 479 -15.37 49.66 -0.51
C MET A 479 -14.83 49.62 -1.94
N THR A 480 -14.38 50.77 -2.46
CA THR A 480 -13.85 50.88 -3.82
C THR A 480 -12.38 50.44 -3.88
N ARG A 481 -12.01 49.86 -5.03
CA ARG A 481 -10.71 49.29 -5.41
C ARG A 481 -9.49 50.15 -5.06
N ASP A 482 -9.64 51.47 -5.04
CA ASP A 482 -8.55 52.42 -4.83
C ASP A 482 -8.24 52.71 -3.34
N GLN A 483 -9.14 52.38 -2.41
CA GLN A 483 -8.90 52.60 -0.97
C GLN A 483 -8.05 51.48 -0.34
N PHE A 484 -8.25 50.22 -0.72
CA PHE A 484 -7.52 49.09 -0.11
C PHE A 484 -6.10 48.89 -0.66
N ILE A 485 -5.87 49.21 -1.94
CA ILE A 485 -4.54 49.06 -2.59
C ILE A 485 -3.52 50.06 -2.02
N ASN A 486 -3.98 51.18 -1.43
CA ASN A 486 -3.12 52.18 -0.82
C ASN A 486 -2.72 51.86 0.63
N ASP A 487 -3.36 50.89 1.30
CA ASP A 487 -3.11 50.62 2.73
C ASP A 487 -2.11 49.47 3.00
N LEU A 488 -1.80 48.63 2.00
CA LEU A 488 -0.77 47.59 2.15
C LEU A 488 0.61 48.14 1.76
N ASN A 489 1.44 48.46 2.76
CA ASN A 489 2.82 48.89 2.56
C ASN A 489 3.71 47.71 2.13
N LEU A 490 3.56 47.29 0.87
CA LEU A 490 4.33 46.20 0.27
C LEU A 490 5.71 46.70 -0.15
N GLN A 491 6.75 46.05 0.37
CA GLN A 491 8.13 46.44 0.19
C GLN A 491 8.97 45.24 -0.25
N HIS A 492 9.96 45.49 -1.11
CA HIS A 492 10.94 44.49 -1.53
C HIS A 492 12.23 44.67 -0.74
N LYS A 493 12.66 43.63 -0.05
CA LYS A 493 13.90 43.60 0.70
C LYS A 493 14.96 42.85 -0.09
N TRP A 494 16.06 43.54 -0.41
CA TRP A 494 17.18 42.90 -1.09
C TRP A 494 17.71 41.75 -0.21
N PRO A 495 18.00 40.57 -0.79
CA PRO A 495 17.99 40.27 -2.23
C PRO A 495 16.72 39.59 -2.76
N ASN A 496 15.87 39.03 -1.91
CA ASN A 496 14.90 38.01 -2.33
C ASN A 496 13.66 37.89 -1.43
N ASP A 497 13.46 38.83 -0.51
CA ASP A 497 12.35 38.79 0.45
C ASP A 497 11.32 39.87 0.14
N ILE A 498 10.05 39.55 0.37
CA ILE A 498 8.94 40.49 0.23
C ILE A 498 8.33 40.71 1.61
N LEU A 499 8.08 41.98 1.92
CA LEU A 499 7.57 42.43 3.20
C LEU A 499 6.21 43.13 3.03
N ILE A 500 5.37 43.04 4.05
CA ILE A 500 4.20 43.90 4.26
C ILE A 500 4.37 44.50 5.66
N ASP A 501 4.31 45.83 5.77
CA ASP A 501 4.52 46.57 7.03
C ASP A 501 5.83 46.19 7.74
N GLY A 502 6.89 45.98 6.95
CA GLY A 502 8.21 45.57 7.44
C GLY A 502 8.32 44.10 7.89
N LYS A 503 7.25 43.29 7.84
CA LYS A 503 7.25 41.85 8.18
C LYS A 503 7.29 40.99 6.94
N LYS A 504 8.06 39.90 6.96
CA LYS A 504 8.26 39.02 5.79
C LYS A 504 7.03 38.16 5.47
N ILE A 505 6.56 38.19 4.22
CA ILE A 505 5.45 37.36 3.73
C ILE A 505 5.89 36.30 2.72
N SER A 506 6.93 36.57 1.93
CA SER A 506 7.40 35.65 0.90
C SER A 506 8.92 35.67 0.78
N GLY A 507 9.49 34.55 0.33
CA GLY A 507 10.91 34.39 0.04
C GLY A 507 11.13 33.61 -1.25
N ILE A 508 12.14 34.02 -2.01
CA ILE A 508 12.48 33.45 -3.32
C ILE A 508 13.87 32.82 -3.28
N LEU A 509 14.02 31.63 -3.85
CA LEU A 509 15.30 30.94 -3.95
C LEU A 509 15.52 30.46 -5.39
N VAL A 510 16.47 31.07 -6.08
CA VAL A 510 16.86 30.66 -7.43
C VAL A 510 18.09 29.76 -7.37
N GLU A 511 17.98 28.55 -7.91
CA GLU A 511 19.06 27.56 -7.95
C GLU A 511 19.39 27.17 -9.39
N LYS A 512 20.67 26.92 -9.64
CA LYS A 512 21.19 26.41 -10.91
C LYS A 512 22.16 25.27 -10.63
N LYS A 513 22.05 24.19 -11.39
CA LYS A 513 23.04 23.10 -11.39
C LYS A 513 24.12 23.42 -12.41
N SER A 514 25.38 23.14 -12.08
CA SER A 514 26.51 23.31 -12.99
C SER A 514 26.27 22.52 -14.29
N ASN A 515 26.48 23.16 -15.45
CA ASN A 515 26.23 22.60 -16.79
C ASN A 515 24.76 22.25 -17.15
N SER A 516 23.74 22.76 -16.44
CA SER A 516 22.34 22.61 -16.88
C SER A 516 21.77 23.83 -17.61
N ASN A 517 21.01 23.58 -18.68
CA ASN A 517 20.23 24.58 -19.41
C ASN A 517 18.92 24.96 -18.69
N TRP A 518 18.83 24.72 -17.38
CA TRP A 518 17.60 24.90 -16.59
C TRP A 518 17.87 25.72 -15.34
N LEU A 519 16.87 26.49 -14.93
CA LEU A 519 16.82 27.25 -13.68
C LEU A 519 15.61 26.82 -12.88
N ILE A 520 15.79 26.73 -11.56
CA ILE A 520 14.70 26.43 -10.62
C ILE A 520 14.47 27.67 -9.77
N ILE A 521 13.25 28.19 -9.80
CA ILE A 521 12.83 29.32 -8.96
C ILE A 521 11.87 28.78 -7.90
N GLY A 522 12.36 28.62 -6.67
CA GLY A 522 11.56 28.30 -5.50
C GLY A 522 10.89 29.55 -4.94
N ILE A 523 9.59 29.47 -4.68
CA ILE A 523 8.74 30.55 -4.17
C ILE A 523 7.96 30.01 -2.98
N GLY A 524 8.17 30.60 -1.81
CA GLY A 524 7.38 30.32 -0.61
C GLY A 524 6.55 31.53 -0.22
N ILE A 525 5.23 31.41 -0.18
CA ILE A 525 4.32 32.48 0.24
C ILE A 525 3.54 32.03 1.49
N ASN A 526 3.58 32.84 2.54
CA ASN A 526 2.80 32.62 3.74
C ASN A 526 1.35 33.04 3.50
N VAL A 527 0.44 32.08 3.38
CA VAL A 527 -0.99 32.31 3.11
C VAL A 527 -1.78 32.27 4.42
N ASN A 528 -1.75 31.13 5.11
CA ASN A 528 -2.52 30.92 6.34
C ASN A 528 -1.67 31.01 7.62
N HIS A 529 -0.36 30.78 7.54
CA HIS A 529 0.49 30.69 8.72
C HIS A 529 1.78 31.51 8.57
N ALA A 530 2.16 32.22 9.64
CA ALA A 530 3.41 32.97 9.76
C ALA A 530 4.40 32.16 10.64
N PRO A 531 5.39 31.46 10.05
CA PRO A 531 6.16 30.42 10.74
C PRO A 531 7.22 30.95 11.72
N LEU A 532 7.59 32.24 11.66
CA LEU A 532 8.68 32.80 12.46
C LEU A 532 8.35 34.21 13.00
N PRO A 533 8.96 34.63 14.13
CA PRO A 533 8.91 36.01 14.60
C PRO A 533 9.43 36.98 13.52
N GLY A 534 8.66 38.03 13.22
CA GLY A 534 8.99 38.97 12.13
C GLY A 534 8.46 38.57 10.75
N THR A 535 7.67 37.49 10.65
CA THR A 535 6.90 37.13 9.44
C THR A 535 5.43 37.51 9.58
N THR A 536 4.73 37.59 8.45
CA THR A 536 3.27 37.74 8.35
C THR A 536 2.70 36.79 7.29
N CYS A 537 1.38 36.66 7.22
CA CYS A 537 0.66 35.86 6.23
C CYS A 537 -0.51 36.64 5.61
N ILE A 538 -1.01 36.20 4.46
CA ILE A 538 -2.11 36.85 3.72
C ILE A 538 -3.38 36.96 4.57
N SER A 539 -3.72 35.90 5.30
CA SER A 539 -4.88 35.83 6.20
C SER A 539 -4.92 36.90 7.30
N ASN A 540 -3.80 37.55 7.63
CA ASN A 540 -3.78 38.67 8.58
C ASN A 540 -4.39 39.96 8.00
N TYR A 541 -4.53 40.04 6.67
CA TYR A 541 -4.92 41.25 5.96
C TYR A 541 -6.18 41.08 5.09
N GLY A 542 -6.82 39.89 5.08
CA GLY A 542 -8.02 39.63 4.27
C GLY A 542 -8.54 38.19 4.38
N GLU A 543 -9.58 37.86 3.61
CA GLU A 543 -10.16 36.50 3.58
C GLU A 543 -9.23 35.45 2.99
N SER A 544 -9.50 34.17 3.28
CA SER A 544 -8.70 33.02 2.85
C SER A 544 -8.67 32.88 1.32
N VAL A 545 -7.49 32.95 0.72
CA VAL A 545 -7.27 32.77 -0.73
C VAL A 545 -6.88 31.32 -1.03
N SER A 546 -7.49 30.75 -2.07
CA SER A 546 -7.11 29.43 -2.60
C SER A 546 -5.68 29.43 -3.13
N ASN A 547 -4.86 28.45 -2.72
CA ASN A 547 -3.49 28.26 -3.20
C ASN A 547 -3.41 28.15 -4.74
N MET A 548 -4.43 27.54 -5.37
CA MET A 548 -4.47 27.39 -6.82
C MET A 548 -4.74 28.71 -7.53
N ASP A 549 -5.62 29.55 -6.99
CA ASP A 549 -5.93 30.84 -7.63
C ASP A 549 -4.79 31.85 -7.43
N LEU A 550 -4.14 31.81 -6.26
CA LEU A 550 -2.88 32.52 -6.01
C LEU A 550 -1.78 32.09 -6.99
N LEU A 551 -1.65 30.79 -7.26
CA LEU A 551 -0.67 30.26 -8.21
C LEU A 551 -0.95 30.70 -9.66
N LYS A 552 -2.21 30.66 -10.11
CA LYS A 552 -2.60 31.11 -11.45
C LYS A 552 -2.19 32.56 -11.68
N GLU A 553 -2.57 33.42 -10.74
CA GLU A 553 -2.29 34.85 -10.81
C GLU A 553 -0.77 35.12 -10.73
N LEU A 554 -0.02 34.33 -9.95
CA LEU A 554 1.44 34.37 -9.91
C LEU A 554 2.06 34.04 -11.26
N ILE A 555 1.62 32.97 -11.93
CA ILE A 555 2.16 32.57 -13.25
C ILE A 555 1.86 33.64 -14.30
N ILE A 556 0.65 34.21 -14.30
CA ILE A 556 0.27 35.31 -15.23
C ILE A 556 1.19 36.51 -15.05
N ASN A 557 1.35 37.00 -13.81
CA ASN A 557 2.21 38.15 -13.52
C ASN A 557 3.68 37.85 -13.80
N PHE A 558 4.14 36.64 -13.50
CA PHE A 558 5.49 36.20 -13.79
C PHE A 558 5.78 36.20 -15.29
N ASN A 559 4.91 35.60 -16.10
CA ASN A 559 5.06 35.60 -17.55
C ASN A 559 5.03 37.00 -18.16
N LYS A 560 4.16 37.89 -17.65
CA LYS A 560 4.10 39.29 -18.08
C LYS A 560 5.42 40.02 -17.82
N LEU A 561 5.94 39.92 -16.59
CA LEU A 561 7.19 40.58 -16.21
C LEU A 561 8.42 39.93 -16.86
N ARG A 562 8.41 38.61 -17.06
CA ARG A 562 9.45 37.88 -17.79
C ARG A 562 9.52 38.33 -19.25
N LYS A 563 8.38 38.47 -19.95
CA LYS A 563 8.32 39.02 -21.32
C LYS A 563 8.85 40.45 -21.37
N GLN A 564 8.46 41.29 -20.40
CA GLN A 564 8.94 42.66 -20.31
C GLN A 564 10.46 42.70 -20.08
N TRP A 565 10.98 41.88 -19.17
CA TRP A 565 12.42 41.74 -18.92
C TRP A 565 13.20 41.29 -20.16
N LEU A 566 12.66 40.33 -20.93
CA LEU A 566 13.29 39.87 -22.17
C LEU A 566 13.32 40.94 -23.26
N PHE A 567 12.36 41.86 -23.28
CA PHE A 567 12.24 42.92 -24.30
C PHE A 567 12.95 44.22 -23.89
N ASP A 568 12.68 44.74 -22.70
CA ASP A 568 13.18 46.02 -22.17
C ASP A 568 14.52 45.87 -21.40
N GLY A 569 14.93 44.63 -21.08
CA GLY A 569 16.09 44.33 -20.26
C GLY A 569 15.88 44.57 -18.76
N PHE A 570 16.95 44.40 -17.98
CA PHE A 570 16.90 44.53 -16.51
C PHE A 570 16.59 45.94 -16.00
N TYR A 571 16.83 46.97 -16.81
CA TYR A 571 16.62 48.35 -16.39
C TYR A 571 15.18 48.63 -15.94
N ALA A 572 14.19 48.20 -16.72
CA ALA A 572 12.76 48.39 -16.38
C ALA A 572 12.37 47.65 -15.09
N ILE A 573 12.82 46.40 -14.93
CA ILE A 573 12.60 45.58 -13.73
C ILE A 573 13.23 46.24 -12.50
N ARG A 574 14.46 46.73 -12.62
CA ARG A 574 15.19 47.39 -11.54
C ARG A 574 14.48 48.66 -11.07
N GLU A 575 14.04 49.52 -11.98
CA GLU A 575 13.32 50.75 -11.64
C GLU A 575 11.99 50.46 -10.92
N MET A 576 11.23 49.46 -11.39
CA MET A 576 10.00 49.03 -10.72
C MET A 576 10.27 48.49 -9.32
N TRP A 577 11.35 47.75 -9.13
CA TRP A 577 11.73 47.18 -7.84
C TRP A 577 12.20 48.27 -6.85
N LEU A 578 13.02 49.22 -7.31
CA LEU A 578 13.55 50.32 -6.49
C LEU A 578 12.44 51.21 -5.91
N LYS A 579 11.35 51.42 -6.65
CA LYS A 579 10.17 52.18 -6.15
C LYS A 579 9.56 51.61 -4.87
N LYS A 580 9.76 50.32 -4.61
CA LYS A 580 9.27 49.62 -3.41
C LYS A 580 10.41 49.06 -2.56
N ALA A 581 11.64 49.52 -2.75
CA ALA A 581 12.79 49.02 -2.02
C ALA A 581 12.68 49.36 -0.52
N PHE A 582 12.80 48.33 0.32
CA PHE A 582 12.80 48.49 1.77
C PHE A 582 14.07 49.23 2.22
N LYS A 583 13.90 50.34 2.96
CA LYS A 583 14.98 51.17 3.52
C LYS A 583 15.89 51.83 2.48
N MET A 584 15.36 52.16 1.31
CA MET A 584 16.09 52.95 0.31
C MET A 584 16.45 54.32 0.88
N ASN A 585 17.68 54.80 0.65
CA ASN A 585 18.22 56.04 1.20
C ASN A 585 18.26 56.11 2.74
N GLU A 586 18.06 54.98 3.44
CA GLU A 586 18.22 54.88 4.89
C GLU A 586 19.54 54.19 5.26
N GLN A 587 19.95 54.37 6.51
CA GLN A 587 21.10 53.66 7.07
C GLN A 587 20.76 52.19 7.29
N ILE A 588 21.54 51.30 6.67
CA ILE A 588 21.42 49.86 6.79
C ILE A 588 22.76 49.22 7.20
N SER A 589 22.67 48.04 7.81
CA SER A 589 23.81 47.20 8.14
C SER A 589 23.75 45.91 7.33
N VAL A 590 24.77 45.64 6.52
CA VAL A 590 24.90 44.41 5.73
C VAL A 590 25.91 43.49 6.43
N LYS A 591 25.47 42.31 6.85
CA LYS A 591 26.34 41.28 7.42
C LYS A 591 26.70 40.25 6.35
N LEU A 592 28.00 40.09 6.08
CA LEU A 592 28.54 39.08 5.16
C LEU A 592 29.61 38.27 5.90
N ALA A 593 29.37 36.96 6.03
CA ALA A 593 30.11 36.09 6.95
C ALA A 593 30.18 36.73 8.36
N ASP A 594 31.39 36.99 8.86
CA ASP A 594 31.64 37.57 10.18
C ASP A 594 31.89 39.09 10.17
N LYS A 595 31.73 39.77 9.03
CA LYS A 595 31.95 41.22 8.90
C LYS A 595 30.63 41.97 8.75
N LEU A 596 30.51 43.10 9.44
CA LEU A 596 29.36 44.00 9.41
C LEU A 596 29.77 45.30 8.71
N TYR A 597 29.01 45.68 7.68
CA TYR A 597 29.21 46.91 6.91
C TYR A 597 28.01 47.83 7.15
N GLU A 598 28.26 49.07 7.56
CA GLU A 598 27.22 50.08 7.75
C GLU A 598 27.34 51.17 6.69
N GLY A 599 26.19 51.64 6.20
CA GLY A 599 26.12 52.72 5.22
C GLY A 599 24.69 53.00 4.79
N ILE A 600 24.52 53.91 3.85
CA ILE A 600 23.22 54.27 3.27
C ILE A 600 22.95 53.34 2.09
N PHE A 601 21.76 52.74 2.02
CA PHE A 601 21.32 52.00 0.83
C PHE A 601 21.11 53.00 -0.32
N ALA A 602 22.12 53.10 -1.20
CA ALA A 602 22.16 54.11 -2.24
C ALA A 602 21.51 53.65 -3.55
N ASP A 603 21.73 52.39 -3.95
CA ASP A 603 21.19 51.88 -5.22
C ASP A 603 21.27 50.34 -5.34
N ILE A 604 20.65 49.78 -6.36
CA ILE A 604 20.99 48.46 -6.91
C ILE A 604 21.73 48.69 -8.23
N ASP A 605 22.85 48.04 -8.50
CA ASP A 605 23.60 48.26 -9.75
C ASP A 605 22.95 47.57 -10.97
N LYS A 606 23.52 47.77 -12.16
CA LYS A 606 23.03 47.18 -13.43
C LYS A 606 23.11 45.65 -13.47
N SER A 607 23.72 45.00 -12.48
CA SER A 607 23.84 43.55 -12.34
C SER A 607 23.03 42.98 -11.17
N GLY A 608 22.30 43.83 -10.43
CA GLY A 608 21.50 43.42 -9.27
C GLY A 608 22.24 43.44 -7.93
N LYS A 609 23.46 44.00 -7.87
CA LYS A 609 24.23 44.13 -6.64
C LYS A 609 23.75 45.31 -5.80
N LEU A 610 23.72 45.13 -4.48
CA LEU A 610 23.39 46.20 -3.55
C LEU A 610 24.53 47.21 -3.48
N VAL A 611 24.24 48.49 -3.68
CA VAL A 611 25.18 49.61 -3.57
C VAL A 611 24.98 50.30 -2.23
N LEU A 612 25.98 50.20 -1.37
CA LEU A 612 26.02 50.81 -0.05
C LEU A 612 27.00 51.99 -0.06
N GLN A 613 26.52 53.18 0.27
CA GLN A 613 27.37 54.36 0.43
C GLN A 613 27.85 54.50 1.87
N GLN A 614 29.15 54.51 2.09
CA GLN A 614 29.75 54.72 3.40
C GLN A 614 29.80 56.21 3.78
N LYS A 615 30.05 56.49 5.06
CA LYS A 615 30.13 57.86 5.62
C LYS A 615 31.20 58.73 4.95
N ASP A 616 32.24 58.12 4.37
CA ASP A 616 33.32 58.79 3.65
C ASP A 616 33.01 59.04 2.16
N GLY A 617 31.80 58.67 1.71
CA GLY A 617 31.35 58.82 0.33
C GLY A 617 31.73 57.66 -0.60
N SER A 618 32.49 56.66 -0.11
CA SER A 618 32.84 55.47 -0.90
C SER A 618 31.63 54.54 -1.12
N LEU A 619 31.61 53.83 -2.24
CA LEU A 619 30.53 52.89 -2.61
C LEU A 619 31.03 51.44 -2.51
N ILE A 620 30.28 50.60 -1.81
CA ILE A 620 30.50 49.16 -1.69
C ILE A 620 29.39 48.40 -2.41
N TYR A 621 29.77 47.40 -3.21
CA TYR A 621 28.84 46.59 -3.98
C TYR A 621 28.75 45.18 -3.39
N PHE A 622 27.54 44.71 -3.09
CA PHE A 622 27.30 43.37 -2.55
C PHE A 622 26.54 42.48 -3.53
N ASP A 623 27.07 41.28 -3.75
CA ASP A 623 26.43 40.26 -4.57
C ASP A 623 25.45 39.42 -3.73
N ALA A 624 24.34 39.03 -4.35
CA ALA A 624 23.36 38.14 -3.75
C ALA A 624 23.87 36.69 -3.68
N VAL A 625 24.91 36.32 -4.43
CA VAL A 625 25.41 34.94 -4.51
C VAL A 625 26.72 34.80 -3.72
N SER A 626 26.65 34.84 -2.38
CA SER A 626 27.79 34.50 -1.51
C SER A 626 27.78 32.99 -1.20
N GLU A 627 28.24 32.21 -2.18
CA GLU A 627 29.02 30.96 -2.09
C GLU A 627 29.20 30.41 -3.52
N ALA A 628 29.95 31.14 -4.35
CA ALA A 628 30.49 30.63 -5.60
C ALA A 628 32.01 30.64 -5.49
N ILE A 629 32.56 29.44 -5.36
CA ILE A 629 33.92 28.99 -5.65
C ILE A 629 34.85 30.12 -6.12
N VAL A 630 35.86 30.41 -5.29
CA VAL A 630 37.11 31.02 -5.75
C VAL A 630 37.71 30.09 -6.80
N LEU A 631 37.54 30.41 -8.08
CA LEU A 631 38.41 29.86 -9.10
C LEU A 631 39.75 30.60 -9.00
N PRO A 632 40.88 29.91 -8.82
CA PRO A 632 42.19 30.53 -8.95
C PRO A 632 42.39 30.86 -10.43
N ASN A 633 42.04 32.08 -10.84
CA ASN A 633 42.37 32.55 -12.19
C ASN A 633 43.67 33.34 -12.07
N ASN A 634 44.78 32.62 -12.21
CA ASN A 634 46.02 33.24 -12.65
C ASN A 634 45.76 33.83 -14.04
N GLN A 635 46.02 35.14 -14.15
CA GLN A 635 45.98 35.99 -15.34
C GLN A 635 44.61 36.61 -15.67
N LYS A 636 44.48 37.90 -15.32
CA LYS A 636 43.43 38.80 -15.80
C LYS A 636 43.46 38.84 -17.34
N PRO A 637 42.30 38.86 -18.02
CA PRO A 637 42.27 39.05 -19.47
C PRO A 637 42.92 40.39 -19.82
N ILE A 638 43.83 40.37 -20.78
CA ILE A 638 44.58 41.55 -21.24
C ILE A 638 43.81 42.13 -22.43
N ARG A 639 43.82 43.46 -22.57
CA ARG A 639 43.36 44.14 -23.79
C ARG A 639 44.56 44.51 -24.62
N VAL A 640 44.55 44.10 -25.89
CA VAL A 640 45.59 44.43 -26.86
C VAL A 640 44.93 45.17 -28.01
N GLY A 641 45.47 46.31 -28.39
CA GLY A 641 45.00 47.10 -29.53
C GLY A 641 46.05 47.14 -30.63
N GLY A 642 45.62 47.16 -31.88
CA GLY A 642 46.49 47.25 -33.06
C GLY A 642 45.69 47.33 -34.34
N MET A 643 46.37 47.39 -35.48
CA MET A 643 45.73 47.35 -36.79
C MET A 643 45.71 45.93 -37.36
N ILE A 644 44.63 45.58 -38.04
CA ILE A 644 44.51 44.29 -38.74
C ILE A 644 45.38 44.31 -40.00
N VAL A 645 46.27 43.34 -40.13
CA VAL A 645 47.18 43.19 -41.28
C VAL A 645 46.37 42.83 -42.53
N GLU A 646 46.70 43.43 -43.67
CA GLU A 646 46.07 43.16 -44.97
C GLU A 646 46.30 41.69 -45.39
N ASN A 647 45.27 41.06 -45.95
CA ASN A 647 45.21 39.64 -46.34
C ASN A 647 45.47 38.63 -45.20
N SER A 648 45.25 39.00 -43.94
CA SER A 648 45.52 38.13 -42.79
C SER A 648 44.29 37.44 -42.20
N VAL A 649 43.07 37.81 -42.63
CA VAL A 649 41.82 37.31 -42.04
C VAL A 649 41.38 36.01 -42.71
N ILE A 650 41.40 34.90 -41.96
CA ILE A 650 40.92 33.59 -42.38
C ILE A 650 39.65 33.25 -41.62
N ARG A 651 38.56 32.94 -42.34
CA ARG A 651 37.26 32.58 -41.76
C ARG A 651 36.97 31.09 -41.98
N SER A 652 36.71 30.38 -40.89
CA SER A 652 36.13 29.03 -40.84
C SER A 652 34.65 29.12 -40.42
N GLU A 653 33.87 28.05 -40.58
CA GLU A 653 32.44 28.00 -40.19
C GLU A 653 32.18 28.36 -38.70
N SER A 654 33.19 28.26 -37.83
CA SER A 654 33.06 28.54 -36.38
C SER A 654 34.20 29.35 -35.74
N GLU A 655 35.27 29.66 -36.47
CA GLU A 655 36.45 30.36 -35.95
C GLU A 655 36.95 31.39 -36.97
N VAL A 656 37.35 32.57 -36.49
CA VAL A 656 38.02 33.59 -37.29
C VAL A 656 39.42 33.80 -36.74
N ILE A 657 40.40 33.75 -37.64
CA ILE A 657 41.81 33.95 -37.32
C ILE A 657 42.28 35.18 -38.08
N PHE A 658 42.94 36.12 -37.42
CA PHE A 658 43.50 37.30 -38.06
C PHE A 658 44.78 37.77 -37.37
N GLN A 659 45.64 38.49 -38.09
CA GLN A 659 46.86 39.03 -37.50
C GLN A 659 46.69 40.51 -37.19
N MET A 660 47.16 40.93 -36.01
CA MET A 660 47.11 42.31 -35.56
C MET A 660 48.54 42.83 -35.29
N THR A 661 48.85 44.04 -35.75
CA THR A 661 50.18 44.66 -35.60
C THR A 661 50.10 46.07 -35.03
N ASP A 662 51.15 46.47 -34.31
CA ASP A 662 51.43 47.85 -33.89
C ASP A 662 52.54 48.50 -34.76
N PHE A 663 52.84 47.90 -35.92
CA PHE A 663 53.94 48.21 -36.85
C PHE A 663 55.34 47.79 -36.40
N ASN A 664 55.54 47.33 -35.16
CA ASN A 664 56.81 46.80 -34.68
C ASN A 664 56.76 45.28 -34.43
N LYS A 665 55.63 44.76 -33.95
CA LYS A 665 55.38 43.33 -33.73
C LYS A 665 53.99 42.96 -34.24
N SER A 666 53.81 41.69 -34.55
CA SER A 666 52.53 41.15 -35.01
C SER A 666 52.12 39.95 -34.16
N VAL A 667 50.86 39.90 -33.78
CA VAL A 667 50.27 38.85 -32.95
C VAL A 667 49.13 38.20 -33.72
N MET A 668 49.10 36.86 -33.72
CA MET A 668 48.00 36.10 -34.30
C MET A 668 46.85 36.03 -33.30
N VAL A 669 45.66 36.43 -33.73
CA VAL A 669 44.44 36.43 -32.92
C VAL A 669 43.48 35.36 -33.42
N LYS A 670 42.94 34.56 -32.50
CA LYS A 670 41.87 33.59 -32.74
C LYS A 670 40.60 34.00 -32.00
N TYR A 671 39.47 34.01 -32.68
CA TYR A 671 38.17 34.41 -32.13
C TYR A 671 37.07 33.46 -32.60
N GLN A 672 36.27 32.95 -31.68
CA GLN A 672 35.08 32.14 -31.98
C GLN A 672 33.83 32.99 -31.75
N GLY A 673 33.24 33.48 -32.84
CA GLY A 673 32.05 34.32 -32.77
C GLY A 673 31.86 35.19 -34.01
N ILE A 674 30.76 35.93 -34.03
CA ILE A 674 30.46 36.90 -35.10
C ILE A 674 31.32 38.14 -34.84
N LEU A 675 32.09 38.56 -35.85
CA LEU A 675 32.86 39.79 -35.79
C LEU A 675 31.93 41.01 -35.84
N PRO A 676 32.28 42.13 -35.17
CA PRO A 676 31.47 43.34 -35.23
C PRO A 676 31.36 43.87 -36.68
N PRO A 677 30.25 44.54 -37.05
CA PRO A 677 29.96 44.92 -38.45
C PRO A 677 31.03 45.77 -39.14
N MET A 678 31.82 46.53 -38.36
CA MET A 678 32.87 47.44 -38.83
C MET A 678 34.27 46.81 -38.80
N PHE A 679 34.37 45.49 -38.60
CA PHE A 679 35.63 44.78 -38.70
C PHE A 679 36.06 44.69 -40.17
N SER A 680 37.15 45.37 -40.52
CA SER A 680 37.78 45.27 -41.84
C SER A 680 39.29 45.19 -41.73
N GLU A 681 39.95 44.64 -42.75
CA GLU A 681 41.40 44.77 -42.86
C GLU A 681 41.81 46.25 -42.89
N LYS A 682 43.02 46.57 -42.43
CA LYS A 682 43.53 47.95 -42.24
C LYS A 682 42.74 48.81 -41.24
N SER A 683 41.82 48.24 -40.46
CA SER A 683 41.13 48.97 -39.38
C SER A 683 41.75 48.72 -38.01
N GLY A 684 41.58 49.70 -37.11
CA GLY A 684 41.99 49.59 -35.71
C GLY A 684 41.04 48.72 -34.91
N VAL A 685 41.58 47.71 -34.23
CA VAL A 685 40.81 46.77 -33.43
C VAL A 685 41.43 46.64 -32.04
N VAL A 686 40.58 46.45 -31.04
CA VAL A 686 41.00 46.10 -29.67
C VAL A 686 40.41 44.74 -29.36
N VAL A 687 41.25 43.81 -28.98
CA VAL A 687 40.85 42.45 -28.60
C VAL A 687 41.08 42.27 -27.12
N GLN A 688 40.13 41.63 -26.44
CA GLN A 688 40.24 41.28 -25.03
C GLN A 688 40.26 39.76 -24.91
N GLY A 689 41.24 39.23 -24.18
CA GLY A 689 41.42 37.78 -24.08
C GLY A 689 42.73 37.39 -23.42
N LYS A 690 43.27 36.24 -23.80
CA LYS A 690 44.46 35.64 -23.18
C LYS A 690 45.55 35.38 -24.21
N MET A 691 46.78 35.65 -23.82
CA MET A 691 47.97 35.30 -24.61
C MET A 691 48.43 33.91 -24.23
N PHE A 692 48.70 33.05 -25.21
CA PHE A 692 49.29 31.73 -25.00
C PHE A 692 50.81 31.78 -25.22
N ASP A 693 51.54 30.88 -24.56
CA ASP A 693 53.01 30.81 -24.62
C ASP A 693 53.57 30.61 -26.04
N ASN A 694 52.73 30.16 -26.98
CA ASN A 694 53.07 29.97 -28.39
C ASN A 694 52.94 31.24 -29.25
N GLY A 695 52.70 32.42 -28.65
CA GLY A 695 52.60 33.68 -29.38
C GLY A 695 51.21 33.99 -29.96
N THR A 696 50.21 33.13 -29.71
CA THR A 696 48.83 33.32 -30.19
C THR A 696 47.95 33.94 -29.11
N PHE A 697 47.11 34.89 -29.49
CA PHE A 697 46.15 35.54 -28.62
C PHE A 697 44.74 34.98 -28.88
N LEU A 698 44.12 34.38 -27.87
CA LEU A 698 42.73 33.94 -27.96
C LEU A 698 41.85 35.08 -27.45
N ALA A 699 41.06 35.67 -28.35
CA ALA A 699 40.15 36.74 -28.01
C ALA A 699 38.82 36.17 -27.48
N ASP A 700 38.38 36.64 -26.33
CA ASP A 700 37.02 36.44 -25.81
C ASP A 700 36.06 37.48 -26.42
N THR A 701 36.58 38.65 -26.81
CA THR A 701 35.78 39.74 -27.40
C THR A 701 36.62 40.59 -28.35
N VAL A 702 36.05 40.95 -29.50
CA VAL A 702 36.67 41.84 -30.50
C VAL A 702 35.89 43.16 -30.55
N PHE A 703 36.58 44.27 -30.28
CA PHE A 703 36.04 45.62 -30.34
C PHE A 703 36.62 46.35 -31.56
N ALA A 704 35.79 46.75 -32.51
CA ALA A 704 36.21 47.69 -33.56
C ALA A 704 36.30 49.10 -32.96
N LYS A 705 37.41 49.82 -33.19
CA LYS A 705 37.62 51.14 -32.57
C LYS A 705 37.06 52.23 -33.48
N HIS A 706 36.06 52.97 -32.99
CA HIS A 706 35.73 54.29 -33.51
C HIS A 706 36.68 55.33 -32.86
N ASP A 707 37.19 56.24 -33.69
CA ASP A 707 37.68 57.57 -33.32
C ASP A 707 39.18 57.73 -32.94
N GLU A 708 39.81 58.69 -33.64
CA GLU A 708 41.25 58.99 -33.69
C GLU A 708 41.76 59.78 -32.46
N ASN A 709 40.93 60.00 -31.44
CA ASN A 709 41.23 60.88 -30.29
C ASN A 709 41.28 60.20 -28.90
N TYR A 710 41.38 58.86 -28.81
CA TYR A 710 41.45 58.18 -27.52
C TYR A 710 42.86 58.19 -26.90
N LYS A 711 43.10 59.08 -25.91
CA LYS A 711 44.26 59.03 -24.98
C LYS A 711 43.88 58.28 -23.69
N PRO A 712 44.57 57.18 -23.30
CA PRO A 712 44.35 56.56 -21.99
C PRO A 712 44.90 57.43 -20.85
N LYS A 713 44.13 57.62 -19.77
CA LYS A 713 44.66 58.17 -18.52
C LYS A 713 45.56 57.12 -17.87
N VAL A 714 46.79 57.54 -17.58
CA VAL A 714 47.84 56.79 -16.90
C VAL A 714 47.36 56.44 -15.48
N LEU A 715 47.28 55.14 -15.17
CA LEU A 715 47.15 54.65 -13.80
C LEU A 715 48.53 54.73 -13.14
N LYS A 716 48.62 55.44 -12.02
CA LYS A 716 49.69 55.24 -11.02
C LYS A 716 49.31 54.10 -10.10
#